data_AF-A0A7V2H880-F1
#
_entry.id   AF-A0A7V2H880-F1
#
_cell.length_a   1.000
_cell.length_b   1.000
_cell.length_c   1.000
_cell.angle_alpha   90.00
_cell.angle_beta   90.00
_cell.angle_gamma   90.00
#
_symmetry.space_group_name_H-M   'P 1'
#
loop_
_entity.id
_entity.type
_entity.pdbx_description
1 polymer ?
#
loop_
_entity_poly.entity_id
_entity_poly.type
_entity_poly.pdbx_seq_one_letter_code
_entity_poly.pdbx_strand_id
1 'polypeptide(L)'
;MFAQPQRFSAFTRRSIATAAVAVAMTITGSARAVDGNWIKNDDEKWKEKTNWSTDPSIPGIPAGADDIARFLNRGGGNNNTKAVTVTIDGDADVSLKHIFFENNHNYTIDAADGRKLVFKQGTVGILKSPLIQTKGPAGYEIKAPVHIEGDNLSIQTETTGGGTLTLSGVISSANGKGLRKVGAGTAILSAANTFTGSVNVFEGWLIGMNNSAFGDTTGKTIVDFKKPASVGLLGGLGAIKEKFMIAGHGVSTDGNVRGALVSLGGNNTITADGAVILNSNTSIGAEGAPGDVFTINAVISSNNNQPYQLNKVGDRRLDLGNKNTYTGKTFVKTGVLGVRADGALGTTRNGTEVNADAQIDLVVNYKTAEEITVSGQGLSATLLGALAAETSPAGSTVTFAGPIKLKGDGGNLASVGAVGNRWLVLPGNISDAAGAPEFRTLGGGTVVLDAVNDHKGQTSVWSGTLHVKKDGALGKADGTDATRTRVTAGETLALGVNYTKNEKLALNGGGRGGLGALHGITDSSWNGQIELESASSVGADDRTTLALNKPIAGAAKLTKIGAGTVSLDAKNTYTGGTDVDAGYLTITSDEALGSGAGAATVKTGATLVFSGGVNYLKDTQQINIAGAGVDGKIGAIHAVGKDNKFSGKITLTDNATISTAADSTLKILPAVRENGKKLTQSPGARGKIELDVLKAAAPFDTTDTEVIVDGEGTVVMPGPSDYDGPTTVRQGTLLVNGQIAPSSVYHVNVEPAAVLGGTGVIARNVTAMPGAIVSAGDEESDPTGDLTVAALHMLP
;
A
#
# COMPACT_ATOMS: atom_id res chain seq x y z
N MET A 1 -9.43 -43.20 -45.06
CA MET A 1 -9.67 -43.72 -46.43
C MET A 1 -8.31 -44.07 -47.02
N PHE A 2 -8.10 -45.33 -47.38
CA PHE A 2 -6.92 -45.97 -48.02
C PHE A 2 -5.58 -45.92 -47.23
N ALA A 3 -5.12 -47.02 -46.61
CA ALA A 3 -4.60 -48.28 -47.16
C ALA A 3 -3.15 -48.19 -47.67
N GLN A 4 -2.26 -48.95 -47.00
CA GLN A 4 -0.89 -49.29 -47.41
C GLN A 4 -0.88 -50.24 -48.66
N PRO A 5 0.16 -51.06 -48.97
CA PRO A 5 1.66 -50.96 -48.93
C PRO A 5 2.28 -51.42 -50.30
N GLN A 6 3.53 -51.97 -50.27
CA GLN A 6 4.22 -52.87 -51.22
C GLN A 6 5.28 -52.17 -52.11
N ARG A 7 6.48 -52.69 -52.42
CA ARG A 7 7.15 -53.96 -52.13
C ARG A 7 8.64 -53.83 -52.48
N PHE A 8 9.50 -54.49 -51.70
CA PHE A 8 10.87 -54.83 -52.06
C PHE A 8 10.89 -55.86 -53.20
N SER A 9 11.78 -55.68 -54.18
CA SER A 9 12.15 -56.68 -55.18
C SER A 9 13.50 -57.31 -54.87
N ALA A 10 13.57 -58.62 -55.07
CA ALA A 10 14.66 -59.52 -54.74
C ALA A 10 15.81 -59.46 -55.75
N PHE A 11 17.03 -59.82 -55.33
CA PHE A 11 18.00 -60.51 -56.19
C PHE A 11 18.86 -61.51 -55.39
N THR A 12 18.47 -62.78 -55.54
CA THR A 12 19.27 -63.98 -55.86
C THR A 12 20.54 -64.34 -55.06
N ARG A 13 20.46 -65.49 -54.37
CA ARG A 13 21.58 -66.29 -53.88
C ARG A 13 22.32 -67.00 -55.02
N ARG A 14 23.65 -66.99 -55.02
CA ARG A 14 24.49 -68.08 -55.53
C ARG A 14 25.60 -68.40 -54.53
N SER A 15 25.65 -69.66 -54.14
CA SER A 15 26.63 -70.32 -53.29
C SER A 15 27.88 -70.70 -54.08
N ILE A 16 29.08 -70.42 -53.54
CA ILE A 16 30.31 -71.20 -53.82
C ILE A 16 31.09 -71.35 -52.50
N ALA A 17 31.58 -72.56 -52.28
CA ALA A 17 32.19 -73.06 -51.06
C ALA A 17 33.63 -72.59 -50.83
N THR A 18 33.91 -72.36 -49.54
CA THR A 18 35.13 -72.65 -48.76
C THR A 18 36.49 -72.68 -49.46
N ALA A 19 37.30 -71.64 -49.20
CA ALA A 19 38.75 -71.75 -49.05
C ALA A 19 39.13 -71.13 -47.69
N ALA A 20 39.53 -71.98 -46.75
CA ALA A 20 39.99 -71.57 -45.42
C ALA A 20 41.38 -70.94 -45.54
N VAL A 21 41.44 -69.61 -45.39
CA VAL A 21 42.68 -68.92 -45.05
C VAL A 21 42.56 -68.52 -43.58
N ALA A 22 43.27 -69.26 -42.72
CA ALA A 22 43.47 -68.90 -41.33
C ALA A 22 44.34 -67.63 -41.27
N VAL A 23 43.71 -66.47 -41.31
CA VAL A 23 44.32 -65.25 -40.80
C VAL A 23 44.18 -65.33 -39.29
N ALA A 24 45.30 -65.45 -38.60
CA ALA A 24 45.38 -65.21 -37.16
C ALA A 24 44.97 -63.75 -36.91
N MET A 25 43.68 -63.54 -36.70
CA MET A 25 43.18 -62.28 -36.16
C MET A 25 43.49 -62.33 -34.67
N THR A 26 44.61 -61.71 -34.30
CA THR A 26 44.90 -61.40 -32.91
C THR A 26 43.78 -60.47 -32.45
N ILE A 27 42.76 -61.03 -31.81
CA ILE A 27 41.79 -60.25 -31.04
C ILE A 27 42.57 -59.76 -29.82
N THR A 28 43.23 -58.61 -29.95
CA THR A 28 43.59 -57.78 -28.81
C THR A 28 42.28 -57.49 -28.07
N GLY A 29 42.21 -57.94 -26.82
CA GLY A 29 40.98 -58.07 -26.05
C GLY A 29 40.09 -56.83 -26.13
N SER A 30 38.84 -57.04 -26.55
CA SER A 30 37.78 -56.12 -26.22
C SER A 30 37.69 -56.10 -24.69
N ALA A 31 37.99 -54.97 -24.06
CA ALA A 31 37.81 -54.79 -22.63
C ALA A 31 36.35 -55.13 -22.30
N ARG A 32 36.13 -56.24 -21.59
CA ARG A 32 34.83 -56.53 -20.99
C ARG A 32 34.62 -55.49 -19.89
N ALA A 33 33.44 -54.86 -19.89
CA ALA A 33 33.02 -54.01 -18.78
C ALA A 33 33.18 -54.76 -17.45
N VAL A 34 33.76 -54.09 -16.46
CA VAL A 34 33.95 -54.62 -15.12
C VAL A 34 32.88 -54.00 -14.21
N ASP A 35 31.79 -54.73 -13.98
CA ASP A 35 30.70 -54.30 -13.09
C ASP A 35 31.00 -54.71 -11.63
N GLY A 36 31.08 -53.77 -10.70
CA GLY A 36 31.37 -54.03 -9.28
C GLY A 36 30.23 -53.66 -8.33
N ASN A 37 30.02 -54.46 -7.28
CA ASN A 37 28.98 -54.27 -6.26
C ASN A 37 29.61 -53.98 -4.89
N TRP A 38 29.55 -52.75 -4.41
CA TRP A 38 30.06 -52.39 -3.08
C TRP A 38 29.36 -53.19 -1.97
N ILE A 39 30.14 -53.86 -1.12
CA ILE A 39 29.64 -54.77 -0.07
C ILE A 39 29.97 -54.32 1.37
N LYS A 40 30.65 -53.19 1.56
CA LYS A 40 31.07 -52.73 2.89
C LYS A 40 30.06 -51.77 3.51
N ASN A 41 29.93 -51.87 4.83
CA ASN A 41 29.03 -51.07 5.67
C ASN A 41 29.79 -50.09 6.60
N ASP A 42 31.09 -49.92 6.36
CA ASP A 42 32.01 -49.03 7.08
C ASP A 42 32.87 -48.23 6.09
N ASP A 43 33.53 -47.18 6.58
CA ASP A 43 34.41 -46.32 5.80
C ASP A 43 35.60 -47.11 5.25
N GLU A 44 35.75 -47.11 3.93
CA GLU A 44 36.67 -48.01 3.25
C GLU A 44 37.20 -47.44 1.92
N LYS A 45 38.24 -48.07 1.38
CA LYS A 45 38.96 -47.64 0.18
C LYS A 45 38.36 -48.20 -1.12
N TRP A 46 38.36 -47.41 -2.19
CA TRP A 46 37.82 -47.79 -3.50
C TRP A 46 38.65 -48.88 -4.20
N LYS A 47 39.98 -48.81 -4.15
CA LYS A 47 40.89 -49.76 -4.83
C LYS A 47 41.04 -51.10 -4.12
N GLU A 48 40.49 -51.26 -2.92
CA GLU A 48 40.54 -52.53 -2.24
C GLU A 48 39.54 -53.51 -2.87
N LYS A 49 40.08 -54.52 -3.57
CA LYS A 49 39.28 -55.47 -4.37
C LYS A 49 38.23 -56.19 -3.53
N THR A 50 38.53 -56.46 -2.26
CA THR A 50 37.62 -57.14 -1.34
C THR A 50 36.39 -56.31 -0.95
N ASN A 51 36.31 -55.04 -1.38
CA ASN A 51 35.19 -54.15 -1.09
C ASN A 51 34.08 -54.17 -2.16
N TRP A 52 34.32 -54.74 -3.36
CA TRP A 52 33.42 -54.66 -4.52
C TRP A 52 32.76 -55.99 -4.96
N SER A 53 33.11 -57.14 -4.36
CA SER A 53 32.43 -58.42 -4.59
C SER A 53 32.99 -59.50 -3.66
N THR A 54 32.19 -60.51 -3.32
CA THR A 54 32.68 -61.81 -2.80
C THR A 54 32.51 -62.97 -3.80
N ASP A 55 32.04 -62.70 -5.02
CA ASP A 55 31.68 -63.67 -6.07
C ASP A 55 32.68 -63.62 -7.25
N PRO A 56 33.34 -64.75 -7.63
CA PRO A 56 34.30 -64.81 -8.75
C PRO A 56 33.72 -64.55 -10.15
N SER A 57 32.39 -64.56 -10.31
CA SER A 57 31.71 -64.39 -11.61
C SER A 57 31.25 -62.95 -11.90
N ILE A 58 31.42 -62.03 -10.94
CA ILE A 58 31.11 -60.60 -11.06
C ILE A 58 32.43 -59.82 -11.10
N PRO A 59 32.70 -58.97 -12.11
CA PRO A 59 34.03 -58.38 -12.28
C PRO A 59 34.47 -57.43 -11.14
N GLY A 60 35.79 -57.21 -11.01
CA GLY A 60 36.47 -56.52 -9.89
C GLY A 60 36.27 -54.99 -9.75
N ILE A 61 37.29 -54.30 -9.20
CA ILE A 61 37.24 -52.87 -8.86
C ILE A 61 36.82 -52.06 -10.10
N PRO A 62 35.68 -51.33 -10.06
CA PRO A 62 35.27 -50.47 -11.17
C PRO A 62 36.29 -49.35 -11.39
N ALA A 63 36.91 -49.31 -12.58
CA ALA A 63 37.95 -48.33 -12.92
C ALA A 63 38.11 -48.06 -14.45
N GLY A 64 37.19 -48.55 -15.28
CA GLY A 64 37.16 -48.42 -16.74
C GLY A 64 35.97 -47.64 -17.29
N ALA A 65 36.10 -47.16 -18.54
CA ALA A 65 35.11 -46.30 -19.20
C ALA A 65 33.73 -46.95 -19.44
N ASP A 66 33.64 -48.29 -19.38
CA ASP A 66 32.39 -49.05 -19.50
C ASP A 66 31.92 -49.63 -18.16
N ASP A 67 32.66 -49.40 -17.08
CA ASP A 67 32.43 -50.03 -15.77
C ASP A 67 31.28 -49.37 -15.00
N ILE A 68 30.60 -50.18 -14.20
CA ILE A 68 29.49 -49.77 -13.34
C ILE A 68 29.87 -49.98 -11.88
N ALA A 69 29.75 -48.93 -11.08
CA ALA A 69 29.81 -49.02 -9.62
C ALA A 69 28.39 -49.10 -9.05
N ARG A 70 28.03 -50.23 -8.41
CA ARG A 70 26.74 -50.42 -7.76
C ARG A 70 26.88 -50.46 -6.24
N PHE A 71 26.08 -49.68 -5.53
CA PHE A 71 25.96 -49.70 -4.08
C PHE A 71 24.65 -50.41 -3.72
N LEU A 72 24.75 -51.68 -3.35
CA LEU A 72 23.61 -52.58 -3.06
C LEU A 72 23.46 -52.80 -1.55
N ASN A 73 22.27 -53.17 -1.08
CA ASN A 73 22.09 -53.69 0.28
C ASN A 73 22.27 -55.21 0.25
N ARG A 74 23.17 -55.78 1.07
CA ARG A 74 23.18 -57.23 1.33
C ARG A 74 22.88 -57.46 2.80
N GLY A 75 21.75 -58.13 3.04
CA GLY A 75 21.03 -58.12 4.32
C GLY A 75 21.75 -58.74 5.51
N GLY A 76 21.23 -58.39 6.68
CA GLY A 76 21.54 -59.03 7.96
C GLY A 76 21.88 -58.06 9.10
N GLY A 77 21.07 -57.03 9.33
CA GLY A 77 21.29 -56.09 10.44
C GLY A 77 20.42 -54.85 10.29
N ASN A 78 19.26 -54.89 10.91
CA ASN A 78 18.45 -53.74 11.31
C ASN A 78 19.32 -52.61 11.91
N ASN A 79 19.18 -51.41 11.34
CA ASN A 79 19.70 -50.11 11.79
C ASN A 79 21.17 -49.78 11.46
N ASN A 80 21.54 -49.63 10.18
CA ASN A 80 22.77 -48.88 9.87
C ASN A 80 22.44 -47.43 9.52
N THR A 81 22.29 -46.60 10.56
CA THR A 81 22.17 -45.13 10.50
C THR A 81 23.53 -44.45 10.27
N LYS A 82 24.64 -45.18 10.31
CA LYS A 82 25.98 -44.63 10.06
C LYS A 82 26.15 -44.37 8.56
N ALA A 83 26.64 -43.18 8.19
CA ALA A 83 27.01 -42.91 6.81
C ALA A 83 28.34 -43.62 6.47
N VAL A 84 28.46 -44.16 5.26
CA VAL A 84 29.65 -44.86 4.77
C VAL A 84 30.42 -43.99 3.81
N THR A 85 31.69 -43.73 4.12
CA THR A 85 32.62 -43.00 3.27
C THR A 85 33.42 -43.97 2.41
N VAL A 86 33.25 -43.88 1.10
CA VAL A 86 34.02 -44.61 0.10
C VAL A 86 35.12 -43.69 -0.39
N THR A 87 36.36 -43.95 0.04
CA THR A 87 37.50 -43.09 -0.32
C THR A 87 38.16 -43.61 -1.59
N ILE A 88 38.11 -42.85 -2.68
CA ILE A 88 38.96 -43.08 -3.85
C ILE A 88 40.40 -42.95 -3.39
N ASP A 89 41.22 -43.98 -3.60
CA ASP A 89 42.62 -44.10 -3.16
C ASP A 89 43.61 -44.48 -4.31
N GLY A 90 44.92 -44.38 -4.05
CA GLY A 90 46.03 -44.69 -4.99
C GLY A 90 46.35 -43.62 -6.05
N ASP A 91 47.14 -43.94 -7.09
CA ASP A 91 47.82 -42.90 -7.91
C ASP A 91 47.08 -42.40 -9.18
N ALA A 92 45.81 -42.73 -9.37
CA ALA A 92 45.08 -42.40 -10.61
C ALA A 92 43.61 -42.08 -10.36
N ASP A 93 43.03 -41.28 -11.25
CA ASP A 93 41.60 -41.01 -11.31
C ASP A 93 40.80 -42.29 -11.62
N VAL A 94 39.56 -42.35 -11.14
CA VAL A 94 38.65 -43.48 -11.36
C VAL A 94 37.75 -43.16 -12.54
N SER A 95 37.95 -43.84 -13.67
CA SER A 95 37.08 -43.73 -14.85
C SER A 95 35.91 -44.70 -14.72
N LEU A 96 34.68 -44.25 -14.96
CA LEU A 96 33.46 -45.07 -14.89
C LEU A 96 32.45 -44.65 -15.95
N LYS A 97 31.47 -45.53 -16.18
CA LYS A 97 30.27 -45.22 -16.97
C LYS A 97 29.09 -44.82 -16.08
N HIS A 98 28.84 -45.61 -15.04
CA HIS A 98 27.65 -45.47 -14.20
C HIS A 98 27.98 -45.61 -12.71
N ILE A 99 27.25 -44.85 -11.90
CA ILE A 99 27.17 -45.06 -10.46
C ILE A 99 25.71 -45.27 -10.09
N PHE A 100 25.37 -46.40 -9.48
CA PHE A 100 24.03 -46.70 -9.02
C PHE A 100 24.01 -46.88 -7.52
N PHE A 101 23.22 -46.07 -6.84
CA PHE A 101 22.84 -46.28 -5.45
C PHE A 101 21.47 -46.95 -5.42
N GLU A 102 21.42 -48.24 -5.09
CA GLU A 102 20.20 -49.06 -5.19
C GLU A 102 19.69 -49.51 -3.81
N ASN A 103 20.05 -48.80 -2.74
CA ASN A 103 19.69 -49.16 -1.36
C ASN A 103 19.15 -47.97 -0.55
N ASN A 104 19.06 -48.09 0.77
CA ASN A 104 18.59 -47.02 1.66
C ASN A 104 19.69 -46.61 2.65
N HIS A 105 20.96 -46.78 2.27
CA HIS A 105 22.10 -46.48 3.11
C HIS A 105 22.78 -45.20 2.64
N ASN A 106 23.21 -44.34 3.58
CA ASN A 106 23.87 -43.09 3.22
C ASN A 106 25.30 -43.38 2.81
N TYR A 107 25.69 -42.96 1.60
CA TYR A 107 27.06 -43.06 1.12
C TYR A 107 27.63 -41.69 0.82
N THR A 108 28.90 -41.51 1.17
CA THR A 108 29.73 -40.39 0.73
C THR A 108 30.87 -40.95 -0.11
N ILE A 109 30.98 -40.58 -1.38
CA ILE A 109 32.18 -40.88 -2.18
C ILE A 109 33.14 -39.71 -2.06
N ASP A 110 34.27 -39.91 -1.38
CA ASP A 110 35.33 -38.92 -1.21
C ASP A 110 36.57 -39.30 -2.03
N ALA A 111 37.49 -38.37 -2.24
CA ALA A 111 38.75 -38.62 -2.92
C ALA A 111 39.93 -38.09 -2.11
N ALA A 112 40.92 -38.93 -1.88
CA ALA A 112 42.21 -38.48 -1.36
C ALA A 112 43.05 -37.81 -2.47
N ASP A 113 43.93 -36.90 -2.08
CA ASP A 113 44.96 -36.27 -2.93
C ASP A 113 44.43 -35.57 -4.21
N GLY A 114 43.19 -35.07 -4.21
CA GLY A 114 42.63 -34.30 -5.34
C GLY A 114 42.23 -35.13 -6.57
N ARG A 115 42.16 -36.45 -6.42
CA ARG A 115 41.73 -37.39 -7.48
C ARG A 115 40.26 -37.23 -7.83
N LYS A 116 39.89 -37.68 -9.02
CA LYS A 116 38.57 -37.42 -9.61
C LYS A 116 37.84 -38.70 -9.99
N LEU A 117 36.51 -38.58 -10.04
CA LEU A 117 35.64 -39.47 -10.80
C LEU A 117 35.53 -38.94 -12.23
N VAL A 118 35.96 -39.74 -13.20
CA VAL A 118 35.92 -39.38 -14.63
C VAL A 118 34.82 -40.19 -15.31
N PHE A 119 33.73 -39.52 -15.67
CA PHE A 119 32.63 -40.15 -16.41
C PHE A 119 32.93 -40.13 -17.90
N LYS A 120 32.97 -41.30 -18.54
CA LYS A 120 33.23 -41.46 -19.98
C LYS A 120 31.98 -41.94 -20.73
N GLN A 121 31.94 -41.71 -22.04
CA GLN A 121 30.95 -42.37 -22.90
C GLN A 121 31.30 -43.85 -23.03
N GLY A 122 30.33 -44.72 -22.71
CA GLY A 122 30.53 -46.16 -22.84
C GLY A 122 30.56 -46.62 -24.30
N THR A 123 31.35 -47.64 -24.59
CA THR A 123 31.46 -48.27 -25.90
C THR A 123 30.56 -49.51 -26.04
N VAL A 124 30.08 -50.06 -24.91
CA VAL A 124 29.29 -51.30 -24.84
C VAL A 124 27.94 -51.05 -24.14
N GLY A 125 26.88 -51.80 -24.52
CA GLY A 125 25.55 -51.75 -23.88
C GLY A 125 24.55 -50.74 -24.47
N ILE A 126 23.29 -50.78 -24.02
CA ILE A 126 22.15 -49.99 -24.57
C ILE A 126 22.07 -48.55 -24.04
N LEU A 127 22.56 -48.28 -22.83
CA LEU A 127 22.69 -46.93 -22.27
C LEU A 127 24.14 -46.51 -22.43
N LYS A 128 24.47 -45.67 -23.41
CA LYS A 128 25.87 -45.27 -23.68
C LYS A 128 26.32 -44.04 -22.90
N SER A 129 25.38 -43.16 -22.53
CA SER A 129 25.68 -41.91 -21.84
C SER A 129 25.85 -42.13 -20.33
N PRO A 130 26.78 -41.40 -19.68
CA PRO A 130 27.06 -41.60 -18.26
C PRO A 130 25.88 -41.24 -17.38
N LEU A 131 25.71 -41.98 -16.29
CA LEU A 131 24.54 -41.89 -15.40
C LEU A 131 24.93 -42.09 -13.94
N ILE A 132 24.49 -41.17 -13.08
CA ILE A 132 24.39 -41.38 -11.64
C ILE A 132 22.91 -41.59 -11.31
N GLN A 133 22.57 -42.72 -10.71
CA GLN A 133 21.20 -43.02 -10.30
C GLN A 133 21.12 -43.23 -8.79
N THR A 134 20.11 -42.65 -8.17
CA THR A 134 19.74 -42.90 -6.78
C THR A 134 18.34 -43.47 -6.68
N LYS A 135 18.21 -44.60 -6.00
CA LYS A 135 16.95 -45.24 -5.63
C LYS A 135 16.87 -45.28 -4.10
N GLY A 136 15.71 -44.97 -3.53
CA GLY A 136 15.46 -45.01 -2.07
C GLY A 136 15.56 -43.66 -1.33
N PRO A 137 15.11 -43.59 -0.06
CA PRO A 137 15.08 -42.40 0.81
C PRO A 137 16.43 -41.85 1.28
N ALA A 138 17.54 -42.56 1.08
CA ALA A 138 18.82 -42.18 1.67
C ALA A 138 19.40 -40.89 1.07
N GLY A 139 20.23 -40.21 1.87
CA GLY A 139 21.05 -39.09 1.42
C GLY A 139 22.38 -39.62 0.88
N TYR A 140 22.66 -39.32 -0.38
CA TYR A 140 23.91 -39.69 -1.05
C TYR A 140 24.75 -38.44 -1.28
N GLU A 141 26.05 -38.54 -1.08
CA GLU A 141 26.99 -37.45 -1.36
C GLU A 141 28.15 -37.94 -2.24
N ILE A 142 28.53 -37.14 -3.23
CA ILE A 142 29.76 -37.29 -3.98
C ILE A 142 30.57 -36.01 -3.74
N LYS A 143 31.55 -36.15 -2.85
CA LYS A 143 32.49 -35.10 -2.46
C LYS A 143 33.75 -35.10 -3.33
N ALA A 144 34.10 -36.24 -3.90
CA ALA A 144 35.14 -36.36 -4.92
C ALA A 144 34.84 -35.41 -6.11
N PRO A 145 35.84 -34.67 -6.63
CA PRO A 145 35.69 -33.92 -7.87
C PRO A 145 35.23 -34.83 -9.02
N VAL A 146 34.38 -34.29 -9.89
CA VAL A 146 33.80 -34.99 -11.02
C VAL A 146 34.30 -34.36 -12.33
N HIS A 147 34.76 -35.19 -13.26
CA HIS A 147 35.13 -34.78 -14.61
C HIS A 147 34.27 -35.50 -15.64
N ILE A 148 33.70 -34.77 -16.59
CA ILE A 148 32.82 -35.31 -17.64
C ILE A 148 33.59 -35.37 -18.96
N GLU A 149 33.78 -36.58 -19.49
CA GLU A 149 34.37 -36.88 -20.79
C GLU A 149 33.33 -37.64 -21.66
N GLY A 150 33.14 -37.27 -22.92
CA GLY A 150 32.19 -37.97 -23.80
C GLY A 150 30.79 -37.33 -23.89
N ASP A 151 29.75 -37.93 -23.30
CA ASP A 151 28.35 -37.44 -23.32
C ASP A 151 28.00 -36.61 -22.07
N ASN A 152 26.86 -35.91 -22.09
CA ASN A 152 26.35 -35.22 -20.89
C ASN A 152 26.09 -36.22 -19.75
N LEU A 153 26.47 -35.84 -18.52
CA LEU A 153 26.22 -36.64 -17.32
C LEU A 153 24.75 -36.55 -16.94
N SER A 154 24.05 -37.69 -16.98
CA SER A 154 22.69 -37.80 -16.47
C SER A 154 22.70 -38.04 -14.96
N ILE A 155 21.86 -37.33 -14.23
CA ILE A 155 21.60 -37.50 -12.81
C ILE A 155 20.13 -37.89 -12.68
N GLN A 156 19.86 -39.12 -12.25
CA GLN A 156 18.53 -39.65 -12.06
C GLN A 156 18.25 -39.88 -10.57
N THR A 157 17.30 -39.13 -10.03
CA THR A 157 16.90 -39.24 -8.62
C THR A 157 15.42 -39.62 -8.53
N GLU A 158 15.09 -40.73 -7.88
CA GLU A 158 13.70 -41.25 -7.79
C GLU A 158 12.97 -40.86 -6.50
N THR A 159 11.63 -40.90 -6.52
CA THR A 159 10.74 -40.38 -5.45
C THR A 159 10.36 -41.36 -4.35
N THR A 160 10.67 -42.65 -4.43
CA THR A 160 10.37 -43.61 -3.35
C THR A 160 11.26 -43.33 -2.14
N GLY A 161 10.84 -42.34 -1.33
CA GLY A 161 11.43 -42.00 -0.03
C GLY A 161 12.14 -40.64 0.08
N GLY A 162 12.24 -39.81 -0.97
CA GLY A 162 12.88 -38.48 -0.86
C GLY A 162 14.41 -38.46 -1.05
N GLY A 163 14.95 -39.44 -1.81
CA GLY A 163 16.39 -39.53 -2.08
C GLY A 163 16.98 -38.22 -2.61
N THR A 164 17.99 -37.73 -1.90
CA THR A 164 18.74 -36.51 -2.25
C THR A 164 20.16 -36.91 -2.62
N LEU A 165 20.61 -36.50 -3.81
CA LEU A 165 22.02 -36.62 -4.21
C LEU A 165 22.69 -35.26 -4.07
N THR A 166 23.71 -35.16 -3.23
CA THR A 166 24.56 -33.97 -3.11
C THR A 166 25.88 -34.19 -3.85
N LEU A 167 26.19 -33.31 -4.80
CA LEU A 167 27.46 -33.24 -5.51
C LEU A 167 28.25 -32.06 -4.93
N SER A 168 29.10 -32.37 -3.96
CA SER A 168 29.94 -31.40 -3.23
C SER A 168 31.34 -31.24 -3.81
N GLY A 169 31.78 -32.17 -4.66
CA GLY A 169 33.00 -32.02 -5.45
C GLY A 169 32.79 -31.09 -6.64
N VAL A 170 33.86 -30.40 -7.06
CA VAL A 170 33.84 -29.56 -8.28
C VAL A 170 33.57 -30.45 -9.49
N ILE A 171 32.53 -30.10 -10.25
CA ILE A 171 32.20 -30.69 -11.54
C ILE A 171 32.88 -29.88 -12.65
N SER A 172 33.66 -30.58 -13.46
CA SER A 172 34.37 -30.06 -14.63
C SER A 172 34.04 -30.90 -15.86
N SER A 173 34.31 -30.41 -17.07
CA SER A 173 34.00 -31.14 -18.30
C SER A 173 35.03 -30.91 -19.39
N ALA A 174 35.21 -31.89 -20.26
CA ALA A 174 35.74 -31.68 -21.60
C ALA A 174 34.71 -30.95 -22.48
N ASN A 175 35.18 -30.07 -23.38
CA ASN A 175 34.46 -29.38 -24.47
C ASN A 175 32.92 -29.48 -24.48
N GLY A 176 32.25 -28.57 -23.77
CA GLY A 176 30.82 -28.30 -23.93
C GLY A 176 29.88 -29.37 -23.35
N LYS A 177 30.39 -30.28 -22.51
CA LYS A 177 29.56 -31.28 -21.81
C LYS A 177 28.98 -30.71 -20.53
N GLY A 178 27.72 -31.03 -20.28
CA GLY A 178 26.96 -30.53 -19.15
C GLY A 178 26.17 -31.63 -18.46
N LEU A 179 25.06 -31.23 -17.85
CA LEU A 179 24.28 -32.08 -16.97
C LEU A 179 22.86 -32.32 -17.50
N ARG A 180 22.31 -33.48 -17.17
CA ARG A 180 20.92 -33.83 -17.43
C ARG A 180 20.27 -34.34 -16.15
N LYS A 181 19.43 -33.53 -15.51
CA LYS A 181 18.66 -33.92 -14.34
C LYS A 181 17.33 -34.54 -14.76
N VAL A 182 17.08 -35.77 -14.33
CA VAL A 182 15.85 -36.54 -14.55
C VAL A 182 15.37 -37.19 -13.24
N GLY A 183 14.15 -37.72 -13.24
CA GLY A 183 13.52 -38.31 -12.07
C GLY A 183 13.05 -37.24 -11.07
N ALA A 184 11.99 -37.53 -10.34
CA ALA A 184 11.28 -36.54 -9.52
C ALA A 184 11.96 -36.18 -8.17
N GLY A 185 13.05 -36.85 -7.79
CA GLY A 185 13.86 -36.52 -6.59
C GLY A 185 14.74 -35.27 -6.74
N THR A 186 15.63 -35.06 -5.76
CA THR A 186 16.46 -33.85 -5.64
C THR A 186 17.94 -34.12 -5.90
N ALA A 187 18.58 -33.29 -6.72
CA ALA A 187 20.03 -33.20 -6.82
C ALA A 187 20.51 -31.82 -6.34
N ILE A 188 21.60 -31.78 -5.58
CA ILE A 188 22.20 -30.56 -5.02
C ILE A 188 23.61 -30.41 -5.58
N LEU A 189 23.94 -29.23 -6.10
CA LEU A 189 25.26 -28.83 -6.56
C LEU A 189 25.81 -27.76 -5.60
N SER A 190 26.76 -28.11 -4.73
CA SER A 190 27.25 -27.18 -3.69
C SER A 190 28.62 -26.57 -3.99
N ALA A 191 29.37 -27.13 -4.94
CA ALA A 191 30.66 -26.60 -5.36
C ALA A 191 30.57 -25.45 -6.38
N ALA A 192 31.66 -24.69 -6.52
CA ALA A 192 31.88 -23.79 -7.65
C ALA A 192 32.30 -24.62 -8.87
N ASN A 193 31.34 -24.91 -9.75
CA ASN A 193 31.54 -25.80 -10.88
C ASN A 193 32.09 -25.07 -12.11
N THR A 194 32.85 -25.78 -12.94
CA THR A 194 33.58 -25.21 -14.09
C THR A 194 33.30 -25.95 -15.40
N PHE A 195 32.27 -26.80 -15.44
CA PHE A 195 31.84 -27.42 -16.70
C PHE A 195 31.21 -26.36 -17.63
N THR A 196 31.28 -26.61 -18.94
CA THR A 196 30.97 -25.60 -19.95
C THR A 196 29.72 -25.88 -20.78
N GLY A 197 29.15 -27.09 -20.65
CA GLY A 197 27.90 -27.46 -21.32
C GLY A 197 26.64 -27.05 -20.57
N SER A 198 25.50 -27.13 -21.26
CA SER A 198 24.19 -26.80 -20.68
C SER A 198 23.74 -27.78 -19.59
N VAL A 199 23.00 -27.27 -18.62
CA VAL A 199 22.27 -28.04 -17.63
C VAL A 199 20.82 -28.20 -18.08
N ASN A 200 20.32 -29.42 -18.23
CA ASN A 200 18.94 -29.68 -18.65
C ASN A 200 18.19 -30.37 -17.51
N VAL A 201 17.17 -29.72 -16.96
CA VAL A 201 16.32 -30.24 -15.87
C VAL A 201 14.98 -30.66 -16.45
N PHE A 202 14.77 -31.97 -16.53
CA PHE A 202 13.57 -32.57 -17.12
C PHE A 202 12.52 -32.95 -16.09
N GLU A 203 12.91 -33.19 -14.83
CA GLU A 203 12.03 -33.62 -13.75
C GLU A 203 12.70 -33.40 -12.38
N GLY A 204 11.89 -33.12 -11.35
CA GLY A 204 12.34 -32.97 -9.96
C GLY A 204 13.13 -31.69 -9.70
N TRP A 205 13.93 -31.69 -8.63
CA TRP A 205 14.70 -30.53 -8.20
C TRP A 205 16.18 -30.64 -8.58
N LEU A 206 16.73 -29.53 -9.08
CA LEU A 206 18.17 -29.28 -9.08
C LEU A 206 18.45 -28.03 -8.25
N ILE A 207 19.21 -28.14 -7.17
CA ILE A 207 19.49 -27.04 -6.25
C ILE A 207 20.95 -26.62 -6.37
N GLY A 208 21.22 -25.34 -6.59
CA GLY A 208 22.56 -24.76 -6.52
C GLY A 208 22.80 -24.06 -5.19
N MET A 209 23.94 -24.32 -4.56
CA MET A 209 24.38 -23.65 -3.31
C MET A 209 25.65 -22.82 -3.48
N ASN A 210 26.01 -22.50 -4.72
CA ASN A 210 27.16 -21.68 -5.06
C ASN A 210 26.82 -20.77 -6.27
N ASN A 211 27.46 -19.60 -6.35
CA ASN A 211 27.27 -18.64 -7.45
C ASN A 211 27.56 -19.25 -8.84
N SER A 212 28.47 -20.22 -8.90
CA SER A 212 28.84 -20.96 -10.12
C SER A 212 28.41 -22.43 -10.06
N ALA A 213 27.36 -22.76 -9.30
CA ALA A 213 26.88 -24.14 -9.16
C ALA A 213 26.47 -24.77 -10.51
N PHE A 214 26.04 -23.98 -11.49
CA PHE A 214 25.55 -24.46 -12.78
C PHE A 214 26.59 -24.40 -13.92
N GLY A 215 27.87 -24.17 -13.59
CA GLY A 215 28.97 -24.16 -14.55
C GLY A 215 29.56 -22.78 -14.80
N ASP A 216 30.30 -22.65 -15.90
CA ASP A 216 31.08 -21.45 -16.26
C ASP A 216 30.27 -20.36 -16.99
N THR A 217 28.95 -20.51 -17.13
CA THR A 217 28.02 -19.64 -17.88
C THR A 217 28.11 -19.67 -19.42
N THR A 218 29.00 -20.49 -19.99
CA THR A 218 29.04 -20.75 -21.43
C THR A 218 27.77 -21.50 -21.86
N GLY A 219 27.36 -22.48 -21.05
CA GLY A 219 26.09 -23.19 -21.16
C GLY A 219 24.89 -22.36 -20.70
N LYS A 220 23.70 -22.99 -20.76
CA LYS A 220 22.48 -22.46 -20.13
C LYS A 220 21.89 -23.51 -19.21
N THR A 221 21.19 -23.07 -18.18
CA THR A 221 20.34 -23.92 -17.36
C THR A 221 18.92 -23.89 -17.89
N ILE A 222 18.47 -25.02 -18.43
CA ILE A 222 17.21 -25.18 -19.13
C ILE A 222 16.27 -26.03 -18.26
N VAL A 223 15.09 -25.50 -17.95
CA VAL A 223 14.02 -26.23 -17.27
C VAL A 223 12.95 -26.59 -18.29
N ASP A 224 12.69 -27.89 -18.47
CA ASP A 224 11.62 -28.40 -19.33
C ASP A 224 10.27 -28.34 -18.60
N PHE A 225 9.17 -28.25 -19.33
CA PHE A 225 7.80 -28.21 -18.78
C PHE A 225 7.02 -29.50 -19.02
N LYS A 226 7.57 -30.50 -19.74
CA LYS A 226 6.89 -31.78 -20.00
C LYS A 226 6.58 -32.56 -18.73
N LYS A 227 7.37 -32.36 -17.68
CA LYS A 227 7.14 -32.88 -16.33
C LYS A 227 7.46 -31.78 -15.31
N PRO A 228 6.99 -31.89 -14.05
CA PRO A 228 7.34 -30.93 -13.01
C PRO A 228 8.85 -30.93 -12.75
N ALA A 229 9.50 -29.80 -13.00
CA ALA A 229 10.94 -29.61 -12.88
C ALA A 229 11.26 -28.21 -12.35
N SER A 230 12.18 -28.11 -11.40
CA SER A 230 12.55 -26.84 -10.76
C SER A 230 14.05 -26.72 -10.56
N VAL A 231 14.55 -25.49 -10.71
CA VAL A 231 15.88 -25.08 -10.27
C VAL A 231 15.74 -24.25 -9.01
N GLY A 232 16.42 -24.68 -7.95
CA GLY A 232 16.48 -24.01 -6.65
C GLY A 232 17.80 -23.29 -6.44
N LEU A 233 17.75 -22.14 -5.78
CA LEU A 233 18.90 -21.37 -5.30
C LEU A 233 18.85 -21.34 -3.78
N LEU A 234 19.94 -21.72 -3.11
CA LEU A 234 19.98 -21.81 -1.65
C LEU A 234 21.31 -21.27 -1.11
N GLY A 235 21.25 -20.46 -0.05
CA GLY A 235 22.43 -20.09 0.73
C GLY A 235 22.94 -18.66 0.56
N GLY A 236 22.11 -17.74 0.05
CA GLY A 236 22.49 -16.31 -0.01
C GLY A 236 23.48 -15.99 -1.13
N LEU A 237 23.19 -16.48 -2.34
CA LEU A 237 24.06 -16.41 -3.50
C LEU A 237 24.04 -15.01 -4.14
N GLY A 238 25.00 -14.17 -3.80
CA GLY A 238 25.00 -12.75 -4.21
C GLY A 238 25.44 -12.43 -5.65
N ALA A 239 25.99 -13.39 -6.40
CA ALA A 239 26.62 -13.11 -7.70
C ALA A 239 26.36 -14.20 -8.76
N ILE A 240 25.11 -14.60 -8.94
CA ILE A 240 24.74 -15.60 -9.95
C ILE A 240 24.77 -14.94 -11.34
N LYS A 241 25.54 -15.54 -12.26
CA LYS A 241 25.68 -15.09 -13.66
C LYS A 241 25.08 -16.07 -14.67
N GLU A 242 24.43 -17.12 -14.18
CA GLU A 242 23.87 -18.19 -15.00
C GLU A 242 22.73 -17.68 -15.91
N LYS A 243 22.62 -18.28 -17.10
CA LYS A 243 21.52 -18.01 -18.04
C LYS A 243 20.44 -19.07 -17.86
N PHE A 244 19.36 -18.70 -17.18
CA PHE A 244 18.22 -19.57 -16.96
C PHE A 244 17.23 -19.46 -18.13
N MET A 245 16.90 -20.58 -18.77
CA MET A 245 15.81 -20.71 -19.72
C MET A 245 14.75 -21.61 -19.11
N ILE A 246 13.65 -21.01 -18.67
CA ILE A 246 12.69 -21.65 -17.76
C ILE A 246 11.33 -21.83 -18.42
N ALA A 247 10.65 -22.91 -18.07
CA ALA A 247 9.36 -23.27 -18.63
C ALA A 247 8.47 -23.91 -17.55
N GLY A 248 7.17 -23.62 -17.60
CA GLY A 248 6.17 -24.25 -16.76
C GLY A 248 6.12 -23.71 -15.32
N HIS A 249 5.26 -24.35 -14.52
CA HIS A 249 5.00 -23.94 -13.14
C HIS A 249 6.03 -24.46 -12.14
N GLY A 250 6.90 -25.37 -12.56
CA GLY A 250 7.83 -26.07 -11.70
C GLY A 250 7.21 -27.21 -10.90
N VAL A 251 7.95 -27.71 -9.92
CA VAL A 251 7.50 -28.73 -8.98
C VAL A 251 6.45 -28.14 -8.04
N SER A 252 5.36 -28.88 -7.86
CA SER A 252 4.35 -28.61 -6.83
C SER A 252 4.52 -29.63 -5.71
N THR A 253 4.74 -29.15 -4.49
CA THR A 253 4.72 -29.98 -3.28
C THR A 253 3.51 -29.55 -2.46
N ASP A 254 2.77 -30.51 -1.90
CA ASP A 254 1.60 -30.24 -1.06
C ASP A 254 0.49 -29.43 -1.74
N GLY A 255 0.42 -29.49 -3.08
CA GLY A 255 -0.53 -28.75 -3.90
C GLY A 255 -0.11 -27.31 -4.24
N ASN A 256 0.96 -26.80 -3.63
CA ASN A 256 1.44 -25.43 -3.87
C ASN A 256 2.53 -25.39 -4.94
N VAL A 257 2.33 -24.53 -5.94
CA VAL A 257 3.29 -24.28 -7.02
C VAL A 257 4.47 -23.47 -6.48
N ARG A 258 5.68 -24.04 -6.51
CA ARG A 258 6.90 -23.37 -6.00
C ARG A 258 7.64 -22.56 -7.07
N GLY A 259 7.52 -22.92 -8.34
CA GLY A 259 8.16 -22.22 -9.46
C GLY A 259 9.18 -23.06 -10.21
N ALA A 260 9.40 -22.77 -11.49
CA ALA A 260 10.45 -23.39 -12.30
C ALA A 260 11.85 -22.87 -11.91
N LEU A 261 11.92 -21.65 -11.41
CA LEU A 261 13.10 -21.05 -10.78
C LEU A 261 12.70 -20.53 -9.39
N VAL A 262 13.41 -20.95 -8.35
CA VAL A 262 13.01 -20.70 -6.96
C VAL A 262 14.21 -20.30 -6.12
N SER A 263 14.09 -19.21 -5.37
CA SER A 263 14.96 -18.95 -4.21
C SER A 263 14.40 -19.70 -3.01
N LEU A 264 15.13 -20.69 -2.50
CA LEU A 264 14.71 -21.57 -1.42
C LEU A 264 15.14 -21.08 -0.03
N GLY A 265 16.07 -20.13 0.04
CA GLY A 265 16.51 -19.51 1.29
C GLY A 265 17.75 -18.62 1.13
N GLY A 266 17.84 -17.62 1.99
CA GLY A 266 18.84 -16.55 1.94
C GLY A 266 18.60 -15.56 0.80
N ASN A 267 19.32 -14.44 0.83
CA ASN A 267 19.24 -13.40 -0.19
C ASN A 267 20.02 -13.81 -1.45
N ASN A 268 19.31 -14.33 -2.45
CA ASN A 268 19.90 -14.77 -3.72
C ASN A 268 19.75 -13.66 -4.77
N THR A 269 20.80 -13.42 -5.55
CA THR A 269 20.84 -12.36 -6.59
C THR A 269 21.33 -12.93 -7.92
N ILE A 270 20.46 -12.90 -8.93
CA ILE A 270 20.87 -13.03 -10.33
C ILE A 270 21.29 -11.65 -10.81
N THR A 271 22.57 -11.52 -11.16
CA THR A 271 23.19 -10.25 -11.55
C THR A 271 22.82 -9.85 -12.98
N ALA A 272 23.14 -8.62 -13.38
CA ALA A 272 22.90 -8.12 -14.73
C ALA A 272 23.67 -8.87 -15.83
N ASP A 273 24.74 -9.59 -15.48
CA ASP A 273 25.49 -10.46 -16.41
C ASP A 273 24.74 -11.78 -16.72
N GLY A 274 23.74 -12.13 -15.91
CA GLY A 274 22.89 -13.30 -16.12
C GLY A 274 21.75 -13.03 -17.11
N ALA A 275 20.89 -14.03 -17.30
CA ALA A 275 19.66 -13.89 -18.07
C ALA A 275 18.56 -14.79 -17.54
N VAL A 276 17.30 -14.36 -17.65
CA VAL A 276 16.13 -15.21 -17.42
C VAL A 276 15.25 -15.17 -18.67
N ILE A 277 15.06 -16.32 -19.31
CA ILE A 277 14.34 -16.46 -20.58
C ILE A 277 13.12 -17.34 -20.35
N LEU A 278 11.92 -16.80 -20.55
CA LEU A 278 10.66 -17.53 -20.46
C LEU A 278 10.46 -18.33 -21.76
N ASN A 279 10.36 -19.65 -21.67
CA ASN A 279 10.16 -20.54 -22.82
C ASN A 279 8.73 -21.14 -22.87
N SER A 280 7.91 -20.84 -21.86
CA SER A 280 6.46 -21.03 -21.80
C SER A 280 5.90 -20.15 -20.68
N ASN A 281 4.60 -20.23 -20.39
CA ASN A 281 4.05 -19.63 -19.16
C ASN A 281 4.80 -20.21 -17.95
N THR A 282 5.44 -19.34 -17.19
CA THR A 282 6.43 -19.75 -16.19
C THR A 282 6.11 -19.18 -14.81
N SER A 283 6.51 -19.91 -13.77
CA SER A 283 6.43 -19.43 -12.38
C SER A 283 7.83 -19.24 -11.79
N ILE A 284 8.04 -18.12 -11.09
CA ILE A 284 9.25 -17.81 -10.34
C ILE A 284 8.87 -17.69 -8.85
N GLY A 285 9.55 -18.48 -8.02
CA GLY A 285 9.29 -18.56 -6.58
C GLY A 285 10.30 -17.81 -5.73
N ALA A 286 9.81 -17.20 -4.66
CA ALA A 286 10.64 -16.73 -3.56
C ALA A 286 10.12 -17.33 -2.25
N GLU A 287 10.98 -18.08 -1.59
CA GLU A 287 10.73 -18.81 -0.35
C GLU A 287 11.90 -18.67 0.62
N GLY A 288 11.76 -19.18 1.84
CA GLY A 288 12.79 -19.12 2.88
C GLY A 288 12.31 -18.49 4.19
N ALA A 289 13.24 -17.93 4.94
CA ALA A 289 12.98 -17.27 6.22
C ALA A 289 12.32 -15.89 6.03
N PRO A 290 11.62 -15.34 7.05
CA PRO A 290 11.17 -13.95 7.01
C PRO A 290 12.34 -12.99 6.73
N GLY A 291 12.17 -12.10 5.75
CA GLY A 291 13.21 -11.17 5.31
C GLY A 291 14.05 -11.64 4.12
N ASP A 292 13.97 -12.91 3.72
CA ASP A 292 14.65 -13.40 2.52
C ASP A 292 14.09 -12.72 1.26
N VAL A 293 15.00 -12.28 0.39
CA VAL A 293 14.70 -11.60 -0.87
C VAL A 293 15.38 -12.34 -2.02
N PHE A 294 14.60 -12.69 -3.04
CA PHE A 294 15.14 -13.09 -4.34
C PHE A 294 15.26 -11.86 -5.23
N THR A 295 16.46 -11.48 -5.65
CA THR A 295 16.68 -10.35 -6.55
C THR A 295 17.06 -10.83 -7.95
N ILE A 296 16.37 -10.35 -8.97
CA ILE A 296 16.71 -10.55 -10.38
C ILE A 296 17.05 -9.19 -10.98
N ASN A 297 18.35 -8.93 -11.09
CA ASN A 297 18.91 -7.80 -11.82
C ASN A 297 19.24 -8.17 -13.27
N ALA A 298 19.00 -9.39 -13.72
CA ALA A 298 19.06 -9.74 -15.15
C ALA A 298 17.81 -9.25 -15.89
N VAL A 299 17.92 -9.06 -17.21
CA VAL A 299 16.74 -8.85 -18.06
C VAL A 299 15.95 -10.15 -18.16
N ILE A 300 14.66 -10.09 -17.84
CA ILE A 300 13.69 -11.15 -18.11
C ILE A 300 13.11 -10.92 -19.51
N SER A 301 13.25 -11.92 -20.39
CA SER A 301 12.74 -11.88 -21.77
C SER A 301 11.90 -13.11 -22.09
N SER A 302 11.07 -13.05 -23.13
CA SER A 302 10.37 -14.23 -23.64
C SER A 302 11.06 -14.78 -24.90
N ASN A 303 11.19 -16.11 -24.96
CA ASN A 303 11.76 -16.77 -26.11
C ASN A 303 10.89 -16.50 -27.35
N ASN A 304 11.53 -16.16 -28.47
CA ASN A 304 10.85 -15.83 -29.74
C ASN A 304 9.75 -14.76 -29.61
N ASN A 305 9.87 -13.83 -28.65
CA ASN A 305 8.90 -12.76 -28.36
C ASN A 305 7.45 -13.24 -28.10
N GLN A 306 7.27 -14.50 -27.73
CA GLN A 306 5.96 -15.06 -27.42
C GLN A 306 5.39 -14.43 -26.12
N PRO A 307 4.07 -14.29 -25.99
CA PRO A 307 3.42 -13.65 -24.84
C PRO A 307 3.33 -14.59 -23.63
N TYR A 308 4.46 -15.17 -23.25
CA TYR A 308 4.55 -16.07 -22.10
C TYR A 308 4.36 -15.31 -20.79
N GLN A 309 3.47 -15.85 -19.95
CA GLN A 309 3.13 -15.29 -18.65
C GLN A 309 4.29 -15.47 -17.66
N LEU A 310 4.46 -14.48 -16.78
CA LEU A 310 5.31 -14.58 -15.62
C LEU A 310 4.44 -14.66 -14.36
N ASN A 311 4.53 -15.73 -13.60
CA ASN A 311 3.82 -15.90 -12.33
C ASN A 311 4.80 -15.78 -11.16
N LYS A 312 4.67 -14.75 -10.33
CA LYS A 312 5.31 -14.68 -9.02
C LYS A 312 4.54 -15.57 -8.05
N VAL A 313 5.23 -16.56 -7.47
CA VAL A 313 4.73 -17.49 -6.44
C VAL A 313 5.66 -17.51 -5.21
N GLY A 314 5.29 -18.26 -4.18
CA GLY A 314 5.98 -18.27 -2.88
C GLY A 314 5.68 -17.02 -2.05
N ASP A 315 5.78 -17.17 -0.72
CA ASP A 315 5.34 -16.14 0.22
C ASP A 315 6.37 -15.03 0.46
N ARG A 316 7.59 -15.19 -0.05
CA ARG A 316 8.67 -14.20 0.12
C ARG A 316 8.73 -13.21 -1.04
N ARG A 317 9.67 -12.28 -0.92
CA ARG A 317 9.85 -11.17 -1.84
C ARG A 317 10.66 -11.57 -3.07
N LEU A 318 10.16 -11.23 -4.26
CA LEU A 318 10.93 -11.21 -5.51
C LEU A 318 11.14 -9.75 -5.94
N ASP A 319 12.38 -9.30 -6.07
CA ASP A 319 12.73 -7.98 -6.58
C ASP A 319 13.14 -8.05 -8.05
N LEU A 320 12.48 -7.26 -8.89
CA LEU A 320 12.83 -7.08 -10.30
C LEU A 320 13.60 -5.76 -10.47
N GLY A 321 14.90 -5.89 -10.71
CA GLY A 321 15.89 -4.81 -10.73
C GLY A 321 16.06 -4.08 -12.06
N ASN A 322 15.51 -4.61 -13.15
CA ASN A 322 15.81 -4.15 -14.49
C ASN A 322 14.56 -4.01 -15.37
N LYS A 323 14.68 -3.23 -16.44
CA LYS A 323 13.64 -3.13 -17.47
C LYS A 323 13.54 -4.47 -18.22
N ASN A 324 12.37 -5.08 -18.16
CA ASN A 324 12.12 -6.41 -18.71
C ASN A 324 11.43 -6.33 -20.08
N THR A 325 11.62 -7.34 -20.91
CA THR A 325 11.18 -7.36 -22.32
C THR A 325 10.21 -8.50 -22.66
N TYR A 326 9.84 -9.32 -21.68
CA TYR A 326 8.79 -10.32 -21.89
C TYR A 326 7.44 -9.66 -22.20
N THR A 327 6.65 -10.30 -23.03
CA THR A 327 5.44 -9.71 -23.60
C THR A 327 4.12 -10.23 -23.03
N GLY A 328 4.16 -11.31 -22.24
CA GLY A 328 2.98 -11.87 -21.58
C GLY A 328 2.58 -11.13 -20.30
N LYS A 329 1.44 -11.53 -19.74
CA LYS A 329 0.90 -10.97 -18.49
C LYS A 329 1.77 -11.34 -17.30
N THR A 330 1.97 -10.41 -16.38
CA THR A 330 2.54 -10.72 -15.05
C THR A 330 1.42 -11.04 -14.08
N PHE A 331 1.55 -12.12 -13.32
CA PHE A 331 0.66 -12.47 -12.22
C PHE A 331 1.44 -12.47 -10.91
N VAL A 332 1.00 -11.68 -9.94
CA VAL A 332 1.47 -11.79 -8.56
C VAL A 332 0.48 -12.63 -7.79
N LYS A 333 0.80 -13.92 -7.62
CA LYS A 333 -0.12 -14.88 -7.01
C LYS A 333 -0.04 -14.88 -5.49
N THR A 334 1.18 -14.76 -4.95
CA THR A 334 1.47 -14.78 -3.51
C THR A 334 2.73 -13.95 -3.20
N GLY A 335 2.84 -13.50 -1.95
CA GLY A 335 3.98 -12.74 -1.45
C GLY A 335 4.12 -11.37 -2.11
N VAL A 336 5.33 -10.83 -2.08
CA VAL A 336 5.63 -9.47 -2.60
C VAL A 336 6.41 -9.55 -3.91
N LEU A 337 5.97 -8.80 -4.92
CA LEU A 337 6.76 -8.45 -6.09
C LEU A 337 7.27 -7.01 -5.94
N GLY A 338 8.56 -6.86 -5.69
CA GLY A 338 9.21 -5.57 -5.62
C GLY A 338 9.62 -5.06 -6.99
N VAL A 339 9.14 -3.87 -7.34
CA VAL A 339 9.42 -3.20 -8.61
C VAL A 339 10.50 -2.16 -8.35
N ARG A 340 11.71 -2.44 -8.83
CA ARG A 340 12.91 -1.63 -8.59
C ARG A 340 13.40 -0.86 -9.82
N ALA A 341 12.74 -1.02 -10.97
CA ALA A 341 13.04 -0.29 -12.20
C ALA A 341 11.76 0.03 -13.00
N ASP A 342 11.79 1.12 -13.76
CA ASP A 342 10.74 1.45 -14.71
C ASP A 342 10.72 0.44 -15.87
N GLY A 343 9.55 -0.16 -16.14
CA GLY A 343 9.39 -1.26 -17.08
C GLY A 343 9.80 -2.64 -16.55
N ALA A 344 9.97 -2.80 -15.23
CA ALA A 344 10.28 -4.09 -14.63
C ALA A 344 9.15 -5.13 -14.73
N LEU A 345 7.90 -4.74 -14.98
CA LEU A 345 6.79 -5.69 -15.12
C LEU A 345 6.59 -6.17 -16.58
N GLY A 346 7.56 -5.90 -17.45
CA GLY A 346 7.58 -6.33 -18.85
C GLY A 346 7.05 -5.27 -19.80
N THR A 347 6.55 -5.69 -20.97
CA THR A 347 5.87 -4.78 -21.89
C THR A 347 4.43 -4.52 -21.46
N THR A 348 3.87 -3.38 -21.85
CA THR A 348 2.50 -2.97 -21.49
C THR A 348 1.38 -3.79 -22.14
N ARG A 349 1.70 -4.73 -23.04
CA ARG A 349 0.71 -5.38 -23.94
C ARG A 349 -0.40 -6.16 -23.21
N ASN A 350 -0.09 -6.78 -22.08
CA ASN A 350 -1.03 -7.66 -21.36
C ASN A 350 -1.25 -7.28 -19.88
N GLY A 351 -0.53 -6.25 -19.41
CA GLY A 351 -0.62 -5.74 -18.05
C GLY A 351 -0.13 -6.70 -16.97
N THR A 352 -0.48 -6.37 -15.73
CA THR A 352 -0.15 -7.13 -14.54
C THR A 352 -1.40 -7.36 -13.69
N GLU A 353 -1.53 -8.52 -13.05
CA GLU A 353 -2.63 -8.84 -12.13
C GLU A 353 -2.07 -9.26 -10.76
N VAL A 354 -2.56 -8.60 -9.72
CA VAL A 354 -2.23 -8.88 -8.32
C VAL A 354 -3.42 -9.57 -7.69
N ASN A 355 -3.24 -10.83 -7.29
CA ASN A 355 -4.27 -11.60 -6.61
C ASN A 355 -4.53 -11.07 -5.20
N ALA A 356 -5.65 -11.50 -4.62
CA ALA A 356 -5.88 -11.33 -3.19
C ALA A 356 -4.69 -11.89 -2.38
N ASP A 357 -4.34 -11.20 -1.29
CA ASP A 357 -3.21 -11.53 -0.40
C ASP A 357 -1.81 -11.45 -1.04
N ALA A 358 -1.70 -10.91 -2.26
CA ALA A 358 -0.42 -10.58 -2.89
C ALA A 358 -0.20 -9.06 -2.97
N GLN A 359 1.05 -8.64 -3.13
CA GLN A 359 1.40 -7.22 -3.15
C GLN A 359 2.44 -6.91 -4.22
N ILE A 360 2.28 -5.78 -4.89
CA ILE A 360 3.34 -5.07 -5.59
C ILE A 360 3.86 -3.98 -4.66
N ASP A 361 5.18 -3.94 -4.46
CA ASP A 361 5.85 -2.87 -3.74
C ASP A 361 6.72 -2.04 -4.70
N LEU A 362 6.34 -0.77 -4.87
CA LEU A 362 7.00 0.19 -5.73
C LEU A 362 8.05 0.98 -4.94
N VAL A 363 9.30 0.96 -5.42
CA VAL A 363 10.36 1.85 -4.88
C VAL A 363 10.86 2.87 -5.90
N VAL A 364 10.31 2.85 -7.10
CA VAL A 364 10.66 3.73 -8.21
C VAL A 364 9.43 4.38 -8.80
N ASN A 365 9.61 5.54 -9.43
CA ASN A 365 8.59 6.13 -10.28
C ASN A 365 8.43 5.27 -11.54
N TYR A 366 7.35 4.48 -11.58
CA TYR A 366 7.00 3.62 -12.71
C TYR A 366 6.25 4.47 -13.75
N LYS A 367 6.99 4.98 -14.73
CA LYS A 367 6.48 5.89 -15.78
C LYS A 367 5.85 5.13 -16.93
N THR A 368 6.21 3.86 -17.08
CA THR A 368 5.61 2.96 -18.05
C THR A 368 4.11 2.81 -17.77
N ALA A 369 3.27 3.21 -18.72
CA ALA A 369 1.82 3.21 -18.58
C ALA A 369 1.22 1.81 -18.75
N GLU A 370 1.54 0.92 -17.81
CA GLU A 370 1.05 -0.46 -17.79
C GLU A 370 -0.26 -0.57 -17.02
N GLU A 371 -1.23 -1.32 -17.52
CA GLU A 371 -2.45 -1.60 -16.75
C GLU A 371 -2.15 -2.61 -15.62
N ILE A 372 -2.51 -2.26 -14.38
CA ILE A 372 -2.51 -3.21 -13.25
C ILE A 372 -3.94 -3.52 -12.85
N THR A 373 -4.29 -4.79 -12.75
CA THR A 373 -5.48 -5.26 -12.04
C THR A 373 -5.11 -5.61 -10.60
N VAL A 374 -5.82 -5.06 -9.61
CA VAL A 374 -5.63 -5.36 -8.18
C VAL A 374 -6.87 -6.00 -7.57
N SER A 375 -6.66 -6.92 -6.63
CA SER A 375 -7.70 -7.58 -5.84
C SER A 375 -7.35 -7.65 -4.36
N GLY A 376 -8.34 -7.52 -3.50
CA GLY A 376 -8.19 -7.70 -2.06
C GLY A 376 -7.38 -6.62 -1.34
N GLN A 377 -7.02 -6.89 -0.08
CA GLN A 377 -6.37 -5.95 0.85
C GLN A 377 -4.85 -5.84 0.62
N GLY A 378 -4.31 -6.56 -0.37
CA GLY A 378 -2.89 -6.89 -0.41
C GLY A 378 -2.52 -7.88 0.69
N LEU A 379 -1.24 -7.93 1.06
CA LEU A 379 -0.75 -8.83 2.11
C LEU A 379 -1.40 -8.53 3.46
N SER A 380 -2.19 -9.49 3.97
CA SER A 380 -2.93 -9.36 5.24
C SER A 380 -2.03 -9.02 6.44
N ALA A 381 -0.79 -9.50 6.44
CA ALA A 381 0.18 -9.24 7.52
C ALA A 381 0.64 -7.77 7.61
N THR A 382 0.59 -7.02 6.51
CA THR A 382 1.15 -5.66 6.44
C THR A 382 0.06 -4.59 6.29
N LEU A 383 -1.12 -4.95 5.74
CA LEU A 383 -2.23 -4.02 5.48
C LEU A 383 -1.78 -2.78 4.68
N LEU A 384 -1.03 -2.99 3.59
CA LEU A 384 -0.45 -1.91 2.78
C LEU A 384 -1.07 -1.75 1.39
N GLY A 385 -2.03 -2.60 1.04
CA GLY A 385 -2.66 -2.63 -0.26
C GLY A 385 -2.00 -3.57 -1.25
N ALA A 386 -2.75 -3.95 -2.30
CA ALA A 386 -2.24 -4.79 -3.38
C ALA A 386 -1.20 -4.07 -4.25
N LEU A 387 -1.27 -2.73 -4.30
CA LEU A 387 -0.24 -1.85 -4.84
C LEU A 387 0.22 -0.88 -3.75
N ALA A 388 1.49 -0.94 -3.36
CA ALA A 388 2.00 -0.17 -2.24
C ALA A 388 3.32 0.57 -2.56
N ALA A 389 3.57 1.67 -1.86
CA ALA A 389 4.90 2.27 -1.71
C ALA A 389 5.41 1.98 -0.29
N GLU A 390 5.90 0.75 -0.05
CA GLU A 390 6.30 0.26 1.27
C GLU A 390 7.78 0.50 1.53
N THR A 391 8.66 -0.03 0.66
CA THR A 391 10.11 -0.04 0.91
C THR A 391 10.87 1.09 0.23
N SER A 392 10.17 2.07 -0.35
CA SER A 392 10.80 3.29 -0.87
C SER A 392 11.45 4.10 0.27
N PRO A 393 12.37 5.04 0.00
CA PRO A 393 12.93 5.89 1.06
C PRO A 393 11.84 6.68 1.82
N ALA A 394 12.03 6.91 3.13
CA ALA A 394 11.09 7.73 3.91
C ALA A 394 10.98 9.16 3.32
N GLY A 395 9.78 9.73 3.32
CA GLY A 395 9.49 11.03 2.72
C GLY A 395 9.48 11.06 1.19
N SER A 396 9.65 9.91 0.52
CA SER A 396 9.63 9.84 -0.94
C SER A 396 8.21 9.91 -1.51
N THR A 397 8.14 10.45 -2.73
CA THR A 397 6.98 10.37 -3.60
C THR A 397 7.25 9.33 -4.69
N VAL A 398 6.38 8.33 -4.76
CA VAL A 398 6.41 7.25 -5.74
C VAL A 398 5.20 7.37 -6.64
N THR A 399 5.39 7.28 -7.96
CA THR A 399 4.31 7.38 -8.94
C THR A 399 4.14 6.06 -9.69
N PHE A 400 2.89 5.64 -9.87
CA PHE A 400 2.51 4.60 -10.83
C PHE A 400 1.68 5.20 -11.96
N ALA A 401 2.26 5.34 -13.14
CA ALA A 401 1.65 6.11 -14.24
C ALA A 401 0.51 5.39 -14.98
N GLY A 402 0.43 4.06 -14.87
CA GLY A 402 -0.52 3.26 -15.62
C GLY A 402 -1.94 3.26 -15.02
N PRO A 403 -2.96 2.85 -15.81
CA PRO A 403 -4.32 2.68 -15.30
C PRO A 403 -4.41 1.52 -14.32
N ILE A 404 -5.36 1.60 -13.39
CA ILE A 404 -5.63 0.57 -12.39
C ILE A 404 -7.03 0.02 -12.62
N LYS A 405 -7.15 -1.31 -12.63
CA LYS A 405 -8.42 -2.02 -12.62
C LYS A 405 -8.66 -2.68 -11.27
N LEU A 406 -9.83 -2.44 -10.70
CA LEU A 406 -10.27 -3.04 -9.46
C LEU A 406 -11.03 -4.33 -9.74
N LYS A 407 -10.63 -5.42 -9.11
CA LYS A 407 -11.31 -6.71 -9.20
C LYS A 407 -11.62 -7.17 -7.79
N GLY A 408 -12.91 -7.26 -7.44
CA GLY A 408 -13.31 -7.77 -6.13
C GLY A 408 -12.82 -9.19 -5.88
N ASP A 409 -12.41 -9.46 -4.64
CA ASP A 409 -12.23 -10.80 -4.11
C ASP A 409 -13.53 -11.24 -3.40
N GLY A 410 -13.55 -12.39 -2.70
CA GLY A 410 -14.74 -12.84 -1.95
C GLY A 410 -15.26 -11.84 -0.89
N GLY A 411 -14.54 -10.73 -0.62
CA GLY A 411 -14.96 -9.59 0.19
C GLY A 411 -15.28 -8.31 -0.62
N ASN A 412 -15.33 -8.40 -1.95
CA ASN A 412 -15.64 -7.34 -2.91
C ASN A 412 -14.84 -6.04 -2.72
N LEU A 413 -13.52 -6.16 -2.56
CA LEU A 413 -12.65 -4.99 -2.36
C LEU A 413 -11.35 -5.06 -3.17
N ALA A 414 -10.74 -3.90 -3.37
CA ALA A 414 -9.41 -3.73 -3.95
C ALA A 414 -8.70 -2.53 -3.30
N SER A 415 -7.38 -2.61 -3.11
CA SER A 415 -6.68 -1.66 -2.26
C SER A 415 -5.33 -1.21 -2.78
N VAL A 416 -4.95 0.00 -2.39
CA VAL A 416 -3.64 0.62 -2.65
C VAL A 416 -3.15 1.32 -1.38
N GLY A 417 -1.85 1.58 -1.26
CA GLY A 417 -1.36 2.24 -0.05
C GLY A 417 0.04 2.83 -0.14
N ALA A 418 0.34 3.63 0.87
CA ALA A 418 1.67 4.18 1.15
C ALA A 418 1.90 4.10 2.64
N VAL A 419 3.17 4.15 3.11
CA VAL A 419 3.47 4.02 4.54
C VAL A 419 4.18 5.23 5.15
N GLY A 420 3.80 5.58 6.38
CA GLY A 420 4.43 6.63 7.16
C GLY A 420 4.26 8.01 6.52
N ASN A 421 5.37 8.64 6.13
CA ASN A 421 5.38 9.94 5.43
C ASN A 421 5.62 9.82 3.92
N ARG A 422 5.45 8.62 3.33
CA ARG A 422 5.59 8.37 1.89
C ARG A 422 4.30 8.69 1.15
N TRP A 423 4.46 9.02 -0.13
CA TRP A 423 3.37 9.36 -1.02
C TRP A 423 3.31 8.36 -2.19
N LEU A 424 2.12 7.82 -2.46
CA LEU A 424 1.82 7.07 -3.69
C LEU A 424 0.93 7.94 -4.59
N VAL A 425 1.42 8.33 -5.76
CA VAL A 425 0.70 9.18 -6.73
C VAL A 425 0.18 8.34 -7.89
N LEU A 426 -1.12 8.46 -8.14
CA LEU A 426 -1.86 7.70 -9.14
C LEU A 426 -2.49 8.68 -10.17
N PRO A 427 -1.79 9.00 -11.27
CA PRO A 427 -2.30 9.81 -12.37
C PRO A 427 -3.06 9.00 -13.44
N GLY A 428 -3.09 7.67 -13.34
CA GLY A 428 -3.88 6.81 -14.22
C GLY A 428 -5.33 6.64 -13.73
N ASN A 429 -6.27 6.43 -14.66
CA ASN A 429 -7.67 6.14 -14.35
C ASN A 429 -7.78 4.84 -13.53
N ILE A 430 -8.56 4.89 -12.44
CA ILE A 430 -9.00 3.74 -11.65
C ILE A 430 -10.41 3.35 -12.10
N SER A 431 -10.57 2.11 -12.59
CA SER A 431 -11.83 1.58 -13.13
C SER A 431 -12.08 0.15 -12.65
N ASP A 432 -13.27 -0.40 -12.89
CA ASP A 432 -13.59 -1.77 -12.49
C ASP A 432 -13.24 -2.79 -13.60
N ALA A 433 -12.54 -3.87 -13.24
CA ALA A 433 -12.39 -5.04 -14.11
C ALA A 433 -13.71 -5.83 -14.18
N ALA A 434 -14.37 -5.98 -13.03
CA ALA A 434 -15.64 -6.69 -12.89
C ALA A 434 -16.31 -6.28 -11.58
N GLY A 435 -17.65 -6.19 -11.59
CA GLY A 435 -18.43 -5.78 -10.42
C GLY A 435 -18.26 -4.29 -10.09
N ALA A 436 -18.42 -3.97 -8.81
CA ALA A 436 -18.22 -2.65 -8.24
C ALA A 436 -17.54 -2.84 -6.86
N PRO A 437 -16.25 -3.26 -6.84
CA PRO A 437 -15.52 -3.44 -5.60
C PRO A 437 -15.28 -2.11 -4.89
N GLU A 438 -15.19 -2.17 -3.57
CA GLU A 438 -14.73 -1.04 -2.76
C GLU A 438 -13.25 -0.73 -3.10
N PHE A 439 -12.95 0.54 -3.39
CA PHE A 439 -11.59 1.05 -3.51
C PHE A 439 -11.11 1.53 -2.14
N ARG A 440 -10.07 0.91 -1.58
CA ARG A 440 -9.59 1.20 -0.23
C ARG A 440 -8.15 1.70 -0.19
N THR A 441 -7.89 2.79 0.53
CA THR A 441 -6.52 3.27 0.79
C THR A 441 -5.98 2.77 2.12
N LEU A 442 -4.74 2.29 2.14
CA LEU A 442 -4.10 1.62 3.26
C LEU A 442 -2.69 2.15 3.57
N GLY A 443 -2.09 1.63 4.65
CA GLY A 443 -0.68 1.81 5.01
C GLY A 443 -0.34 3.05 5.83
N GLY A 444 -1.29 3.95 6.08
CA GLY A 444 -1.04 5.12 6.93
C GLY A 444 -0.11 6.15 6.28
N GLY A 445 0.14 6.12 4.98
CA GLY A 445 0.85 7.15 4.21
C GLY A 445 -0.12 8.10 3.51
N THR A 446 0.32 8.72 2.42
CA THR A 446 -0.56 9.54 1.56
C THR A 446 -0.75 8.86 0.21
N VAL A 447 -2.00 8.63 -0.18
CA VAL A 447 -2.36 8.24 -1.56
C VAL A 447 -2.91 9.47 -2.26
N VAL A 448 -2.38 9.80 -3.44
CA VAL A 448 -2.81 10.95 -4.24
C VAL A 448 -3.51 10.46 -5.49
N LEU A 449 -4.76 10.86 -5.68
CA LEU A 449 -5.52 10.63 -6.92
C LEU A 449 -5.40 11.87 -7.80
N ASP A 450 -4.71 11.71 -8.93
CA ASP A 450 -4.43 12.77 -9.90
C ASP A 450 -5.05 12.47 -11.28
N ALA A 451 -6.15 11.72 -11.27
CA ALA A 451 -6.95 11.36 -12.43
C ALA A 451 -8.44 11.49 -12.12
N VAL A 452 -9.26 11.58 -13.18
CA VAL A 452 -10.69 11.27 -13.08
C VAL A 452 -10.82 9.75 -13.11
N ASN A 453 -11.61 9.20 -12.20
CA ASN A 453 -11.74 7.76 -12.00
C ASN A 453 -13.18 7.30 -12.25
N ASP A 454 -13.32 6.11 -12.82
CA ASP A 454 -14.60 5.56 -13.30
C ASP A 454 -15.08 4.32 -12.51
N HIS A 455 -14.40 3.96 -11.42
CA HIS A 455 -14.83 2.86 -10.55
C HIS A 455 -16.19 3.17 -9.92
N LYS A 456 -17.00 2.13 -9.74
CA LYS A 456 -18.43 2.23 -9.38
C LYS A 456 -18.72 1.82 -7.94
N GLY A 457 -17.73 1.28 -7.23
CA GLY A 457 -17.86 0.97 -5.81
C GLY A 457 -17.50 2.17 -4.93
N GLN A 458 -17.74 2.02 -3.64
CA GLN A 458 -17.36 2.99 -2.62
C GLN A 458 -15.85 3.25 -2.59
N THR A 459 -15.46 4.49 -2.33
CA THR A 459 -14.09 4.86 -1.97
C THR A 459 -13.95 4.94 -0.45
N SER A 460 -13.01 4.20 0.14
CA SER A 460 -12.77 4.22 1.58
C SER A 460 -11.36 4.69 1.91
N VAL A 461 -11.27 5.79 2.68
CA VAL A 461 -10.05 6.21 3.37
C VAL A 461 -9.95 5.37 4.65
N TRP A 462 -9.22 4.26 4.56
CA TRP A 462 -9.13 3.28 5.65
C TRP A 462 -7.92 3.48 6.53
N SER A 463 -6.77 3.82 5.94
CA SER A 463 -5.61 4.28 6.68
C SER A 463 -4.80 5.32 5.91
N GLY A 464 -4.39 6.37 6.61
CA GLY A 464 -3.59 7.48 6.09
C GLY A 464 -4.43 8.64 5.55
N THR A 465 -3.86 9.32 4.57
CA THR A 465 -4.49 10.47 3.91
C THR A 465 -4.77 10.14 2.45
N LEU A 466 -6.01 10.36 2.01
CA LEU A 466 -6.35 10.36 0.60
C LEU A 466 -6.39 11.80 0.10
N HIS A 467 -5.47 12.18 -0.78
CA HIS A 467 -5.39 13.50 -1.39
C HIS A 467 -6.04 13.47 -2.77
N VAL A 468 -7.10 14.25 -2.94
CA VAL A 468 -7.84 14.42 -4.18
C VAL A 468 -7.37 15.67 -4.93
N LYS A 469 -6.78 15.49 -6.12
CA LYS A 469 -6.30 16.59 -6.98
C LYS A 469 -7.20 16.89 -8.18
N LYS A 470 -8.15 16.02 -8.49
CA LYS A 470 -9.02 16.12 -9.67
C LYS A 470 -10.49 16.03 -9.29
N ASP A 471 -11.31 16.83 -9.96
CA ASP A 471 -12.77 16.75 -9.87
C ASP A 471 -13.25 15.44 -10.52
N GLY A 472 -13.86 14.55 -9.74
CA GLY A 472 -14.21 13.18 -10.16
C GLY A 472 -13.14 12.12 -9.86
N ALA A 473 -12.16 12.42 -9.00
CA ALA A 473 -11.16 11.43 -8.60
C ALA A 473 -11.70 10.31 -7.69
N LEU A 474 -12.86 10.48 -7.03
CA LEU A 474 -13.35 9.49 -6.07
C LEU A 474 -14.21 8.39 -6.71
N GLY A 475 -14.28 8.35 -8.04
CA GLY A 475 -15.07 7.38 -8.80
C GLY A 475 -16.38 7.96 -9.32
N LYS A 476 -17.29 7.07 -9.68
CA LYS A 476 -18.62 7.43 -10.16
C LYS A 476 -19.44 8.08 -9.03
N ALA A 477 -19.70 9.37 -9.15
CA ALA A 477 -20.42 10.13 -8.13
C ALA A 477 -21.91 10.31 -8.49
N ASP A 478 -22.76 9.33 -8.13
CA ASP A 478 -24.21 9.37 -8.39
C ASP A 478 -25.07 9.74 -7.17
N GLY A 479 -24.43 10.12 -6.07
CA GLY A 479 -25.06 10.55 -4.82
C GLY A 479 -25.66 9.41 -4.01
N THR A 480 -25.40 8.16 -4.40
CA THR A 480 -25.91 6.98 -3.69
C THR A 480 -24.92 6.44 -2.68
N ASP A 481 -25.47 5.63 -1.78
CA ASP A 481 -24.71 4.90 -0.77
C ASP A 481 -23.76 3.84 -1.36
N ALA A 482 -23.98 3.41 -2.60
CA ALA A 482 -23.17 2.39 -3.28
C ALA A 482 -21.84 2.95 -3.83
N THR A 483 -21.82 4.24 -4.16
CA THR A 483 -20.64 4.91 -4.71
C THR A 483 -19.99 5.88 -3.74
N ARG A 484 -20.50 5.97 -2.50
CA ARG A 484 -20.07 6.97 -1.52
C ARG A 484 -18.55 6.95 -1.26
N THR A 485 -18.07 8.02 -0.67
CA THR A 485 -16.75 8.11 -0.06
C THR A 485 -16.88 8.01 1.45
N ARG A 486 -16.09 7.17 2.10
CA ARG A 486 -16.09 7.00 3.57
C ARG A 486 -14.72 7.24 4.15
N VAL A 487 -14.64 8.12 5.15
CA VAL A 487 -13.43 8.36 5.94
C VAL A 487 -13.55 7.62 7.26
N THR A 488 -12.56 6.78 7.57
CA THR A 488 -12.48 6.03 8.82
C THR A 488 -11.97 6.92 9.95
N ALA A 489 -12.35 6.61 11.19
CA ALA A 489 -11.93 7.38 12.36
C ALA A 489 -10.41 7.51 12.46
N GLY A 490 -9.92 8.74 12.47
CA GLY A 490 -8.48 9.05 12.56
C GLY A 490 -7.80 9.32 11.21
N GLU A 491 -8.53 9.19 10.09
CA GLU A 491 -8.00 9.36 8.73
C GLU A 491 -8.52 10.62 8.04
N THR A 492 -7.87 11.06 6.96
CA THR A 492 -8.17 12.35 6.32
C THR A 492 -8.41 12.20 4.82
N LEU A 493 -9.51 12.78 4.35
CA LEU A 493 -9.71 13.15 2.95
C LEU A 493 -9.23 14.60 2.75
N ALA A 494 -8.10 14.77 2.06
CA ALA A 494 -7.54 16.08 1.73
C ALA A 494 -8.00 16.53 0.33
N LEU A 495 -8.64 17.69 0.26
CA LEU A 495 -9.14 18.30 -0.97
C LEU A 495 -8.20 19.41 -1.44
N GLY A 496 -7.56 19.18 -2.58
CA GLY A 496 -6.80 20.19 -3.33
C GLY A 496 -7.53 20.65 -4.60
N VAL A 497 -8.86 20.57 -4.61
CA VAL A 497 -9.69 20.84 -5.79
C VAL A 497 -11.11 21.22 -5.39
N ASN A 498 -11.79 21.99 -6.25
CA ASN A 498 -13.24 22.13 -6.21
C ASN A 498 -13.90 20.84 -6.72
N TYR A 499 -14.41 20.03 -5.80
CA TYR A 499 -15.05 18.75 -6.11
C TYR A 499 -16.54 18.97 -6.40
N THR A 500 -16.86 19.09 -7.69
CA THR A 500 -18.19 19.49 -8.18
C THR A 500 -19.16 18.32 -8.32
N LYS A 501 -18.67 17.08 -8.25
CA LYS A 501 -19.51 15.89 -8.44
C LYS A 501 -20.43 15.64 -7.24
N ASN A 502 -21.55 14.99 -7.51
CA ASN A 502 -22.53 14.60 -6.50
C ASN A 502 -22.08 13.32 -5.76
N GLU A 503 -21.04 13.46 -4.94
CA GLU A 503 -20.43 12.35 -4.20
C GLU A 503 -20.88 12.40 -2.74
N LYS A 504 -21.54 11.34 -2.25
CA LYS A 504 -21.92 11.30 -0.82
C LYS A 504 -20.68 11.02 0.03
N LEU A 505 -20.51 11.74 1.14
CA LEU A 505 -19.36 11.62 2.03
C LEU A 505 -19.80 11.17 3.42
N ALA A 506 -19.26 10.08 3.93
CA ALA A 506 -19.41 9.67 5.33
C ALA A 506 -18.13 10.01 6.11
N LEU A 507 -18.26 10.80 7.17
CA LEU A 507 -17.13 11.25 8.00
C LEU A 507 -17.14 10.57 9.37
N ASN A 508 -15.93 10.23 9.82
CA ASN A 508 -15.68 9.71 11.16
C ASN A 508 -14.42 10.33 11.76
N GLY A 509 -14.51 10.82 13.00
CA GLY A 509 -13.35 11.20 13.82
C GLY A 509 -12.67 12.52 13.43
N GLY A 510 -11.56 12.81 14.13
CA GLY A 510 -10.86 14.10 14.04
C GLY A 510 -9.88 14.26 12.86
N GLY A 511 -9.78 13.22 12.04
CA GLY A 511 -8.74 13.07 11.02
C GLY A 511 -7.32 12.98 11.55
N ARG A 512 -6.40 12.79 10.61
CA ARG A 512 -5.01 12.49 10.90
C ARG A 512 -4.26 13.75 11.32
N GLY A 513 -3.53 13.67 12.42
CA GLY A 513 -2.71 14.78 12.92
C GLY A 513 -3.51 16.03 13.32
N GLY A 514 -4.83 15.91 13.52
CA GLY A 514 -5.69 17.05 13.84
C GLY A 514 -5.97 17.98 12.66
N LEU A 515 -5.88 17.48 11.41
CA LEU A 515 -6.20 18.25 10.19
C LEU A 515 -7.68 18.24 9.82
N GLY A 516 -8.44 17.25 10.31
CA GLY A 516 -9.83 17.03 9.94
C GLY A 516 -10.03 15.74 9.17
N ALA A 517 -11.19 15.09 9.38
CA ALA A 517 -11.60 13.98 8.54
C ALA A 517 -11.84 14.45 7.09
N LEU A 518 -12.27 15.70 6.93
CA LEU A 518 -12.24 16.44 5.68
C LEU A 518 -11.38 17.69 5.84
N HIS A 519 -10.39 17.87 4.95
CA HIS A 519 -9.42 18.96 5.04
C HIS A 519 -9.23 19.65 3.69
N GLY A 520 -9.54 20.94 3.60
CA GLY A 520 -9.21 21.78 2.45
C GLY A 520 -7.77 22.29 2.54
N ILE A 521 -6.91 21.86 1.61
CA ILE A 521 -5.49 22.27 1.55
C ILE A 521 -5.25 23.45 0.59
N THR A 522 -6.24 23.75 -0.24
CA THR A 522 -6.35 24.93 -1.09
C THR A 522 -7.78 25.44 -1.03
N ASP A 523 -8.08 26.58 -1.65
CA ASP A 523 -9.46 26.94 -1.94
C ASP A 523 -10.15 25.78 -2.67
N SER A 524 -11.16 25.22 -2.01
CA SER A 524 -11.78 23.95 -2.37
C SER A 524 -13.25 23.97 -2.01
N SER A 525 -14.01 23.07 -2.64
CA SER A 525 -15.43 22.91 -2.36
C SER A 525 -15.84 21.46 -2.45
N TRP A 526 -16.88 21.10 -1.70
CA TRP A 526 -17.52 19.80 -1.72
C TRP A 526 -19.00 19.93 -2.09
N ASN A 527 -19.42 19.24 -3.15
CA ASN A 527 -20.75 19.40 -3.75
C ASN A 527 -21.67 18.17 -3.63
N GLY A 528 -21.39 17.25 -2.71
CA GLY A 528 -22.29 16.16 -2.36
C GLY A 528 -22.67 16.13 -0.88
N GLN A 529 -23.72 15.40 -0.53
CA GLN A 529 -24.21 15.34 0.85
C GLN A 529 -23.14 14.76 1.80
N ILE A 530 -23.03 15.31 3.00
CA ILE A 530 -22.13 14.78 4.06
C ILE A 530 -22.98 14.12 5.15
N GLU A 531 -22.56 12.95 5.63
CA GLU A 531 -23.12 12.22 6.76
C GLU A 531 -22.07 12.13 7.88
N LEU A 532 -22.43 12.58 9.09
CA LEU A 532 -21.61 12.46 10.28
C LEU A 532 -21.95 11.15 11.00
N GLU A 533 -21.23 10.07 10.67
CA GLU A 533 -21.41 8.75 11.29
C GLU A 533 -20.88 8.71 12.74
N SER A 534 -19.91 9.57 13.05
CA SER A 534 -19.43 9.85 14.40
C SER A 534 -18.98 11.31 14.52
N ALA A 535 -18.65 11.76 15.74
CA ALA A 535 -18.16 13.12 15.94
C ALA A 535 -16.94 13.36 15.04
N SER A 536 -17.04 14.36 14.16
CA SER A 536 -16.08 14.54 13.07
C SER A 536 -15.63 15.98 12.99
N SER A 537 -14.35 16.18 12.67
CA SER A 537 -13.81 17.51 12.42
C SER A 537 -13.59 17.78 10.94
N VAL A 538 -13.76 19.03 10.56
CA VAL A 538 -13.49 19.57 9.23
C VAL A 538 -12.60 20.79 9.34
N GLY A 539 -11.64 20.92 8.43
CA GLY A 539 -10.64 21.98 8.50
C GLY A 539 -10.25 22.57 7.16
N ALA A 540 -9.64 23.74 7.21
CA ALA A 540 -9.01 24.40 6.07
C ALA A 540 -7.67 25.00 6.52
N ASP A 541 -6.69 24.99 5.61
CA ASP A 541 -5.39 25.62 5.82
C ASP A 541 -5.51 27.14 5.91
N ASP A 542 -4.51 27.80 6.53
CA ASP A 542 -4.50 29.25 6.70
C ASP A 542 -4.70 29.98 5.35
N ARG A 543 -5.54 31.03 5.35
CA ARG A 543 -5.95 31.81 4.18
C ARG A 543 -6.62 31.01 3.04
N THR A 544 -7.09 29.79 3.30
CA THR A 544 -7.89 29.01 2.34
C THR A 544 -9.33 28.88 2.79
N THR A 545 -10.23 28.61 1.84
CA THR A 545 -11.64 28.30 2.10
C THR A 545 -12.01 26.90 1.67
N LEU A 546 -12.67 26.14 2.55
CA LEU A 546 -13.38 24.92 2.23
C LEU A 546 -14.90 25.17 2.25
N ALA A 547 -15.53 25.24 1.08
CA ALA A 547 -16.98 25.43 0.95
C ALA A 547 -17.73 24.09 0.93
N LEU A 548 -18.71 23.92 1.82
CA LEU A 548 -19.56 22.74 1.92
C LEU A 548 -20.96 23.09 1.38
N ASN A 549 -21.20 22.75 0.12
CA ASN A 549 -22.32 23.27 -0.68
C ASN A 549 -23.62 22.49 -0.53
N LYS A 550 -23.59 21.33 0.12
CA LYS A 550 -24.73 20.42 0.28
C LYS A 550 -24.97 20.11 1.75
N PRO A 551 -26.19 19.66 2.10
CA PRO A 551 -26.54 19.38 3.49
C PRO A 551 -25.58 18.40 4.16
N ILE A 552 -25.28 18.70 5.42
CA ILE A 552 -24.64 17.82 6.38
C ILE A 552 -25.73 17.22 7.27
N ALA A 553 -25.71 15.91 7.45
CA ALA A 553 -26.70 15.14 8.22
C ALA A 553 -26.02 14.23 9.27
N GLY A 554 -26.82 13.62 10.14
CA GLY A 554 -26.36 12.66 11.15
C GLY A 554 -26.57 13.12 12.59
N ALA A 555 -26.51 12.19 13.54
CA ALA A 555 -26.72 12.51 14.96
C ALA A 555 -25.49 13.13 15.64
N ALA A 556 -24.33 13.05 14.99
CA ALA A 556 -23.05 13.42 15.58
C ALA A 556 -22.75 14.93 15.51
N LYS A 557 -21.75 15.33 16.29
CA LYS A 557 -21.22 16.70 16.35
C LYS A 557 -20.30 16.99 15.16
N LEU A 558 -20.37 18.22 14.65
CA LEU A 558 -19.39 18.79 13.74
C LEU A 558 -18.38 19.67 14.49
N THR A 559 -17.08 19.54 14.21
CA THR A 559 -16.05 20.42 14.79
C THR A 559 -15.25 21.11 13.68
N LYS A 560 -15.30 22.43 13.61
CA LYS A 560 -14.42 23.23 12.75
C LYS A 560 -13.07 23.44 13.41
N ILE A 561 -12.00 23.05 12.70
CA ILE A 561 -10.59 23.20 13.09
C ILE A 561 -9.77 23.89 11.98
N GLY A 562 -8.49 24.13 12.23
CA GLY A 562 -7.59 24.81 11.27
C GLY A 562 -7.84 26.33 11.20
N ALA A 563 -6.81 27.08 10.81
CA ALA A 563 -6.84 28.54 10.79
C ALA A 563 -7.68 29.13 9.64
N GLY A 564 -7.90 28.37 8.57
CA GLY A 564 -8.69 28.81 7.42
C GLY A 564 -10.19 28.88 7.68
N THR A 565 -10.92 29.10 6.59
CA THR A 565 -12.38 29.23 6.58
C THR A 565 -13.04 27.93 6.15
N VAL A 566 -14.08 27.49 6.87
CA VAL A 566 -15.05 26.53 6.33
C VAL A 566 -16.37 27.25 6.16
N SER A 567 -16.97 27.15 4.97
CA SER A 567 -18.29 27.71 4.68
C SER A 567 -19.35 26.61 4.69
N LEU A 568 -20.44 26.82 5.40
CA LEU A 568 -21.63 25.97 5.39
C LEU A 568 -22.71 26.66 4.57
N ASP A 569 -22.86 26.20 3.33
CA ASP A 569 -23.67 26.90 2.32
C ASP A 569 -25.06 26.29 2.08
N ALA A 570 -25.42 25.30 2.89
CA ALA A 570 -26.71 24.63 2.86
C ALA A 570 -27.35 24.60 4.24
N LYS A 571 -28.68 24.46 4.25
CA LYS A 571 -29.44 24.07 5.42
C LYS A 571 -29.05 22.67 5.86
N ASN A 572 -28.58 22.54 7.10
CA ASN A 572 -28.03 21.31 7.64
C ASN A 572 -29.00 20.63 8.61
N THR A 573 -28.95 19.30 8.67
CA THR A 573 -29.89 18.47 9.44
C THR A 573 -29.23 17.63 10.53
N TYR A 574 -27.91 17.80 10.74
CA TYR A 574 -27.25 17.14 11.86
C TYR A 574 -27.75 17.69 13.20
N THR A 575 -27.73 16.86 14.24
CA THR A 575 -28.35 17.19 15.54
C THR A 575 -27.38 17.32 16.70
N GLY A 576 -26.12 16.89 16.55
CA GLY A 576 -25.12 16.86 17.62
C GLY A 576 -24.49 18.22 17.98
N GLY A 577 -24.86 19.30 17.29
CA GLY A 577 -24.30 20.64 17.47
C GLY A 577 -22.97 20.85 16.73
N THR A 578 -22.38 22.03 16.94
CA THR A 578 -21.20 22.50 16.20
C THR A 578 -20.19 23.12 17.15
N ASP A 579 -18.93 22.69 17.12
CA ASP A 579 -17.84 23.39 17.80
C ASP A 579 -16.99 24.13 16.77
N VAL A 580 -16.60 25.38 17.07
CA VAL A 580 -15.65 26.16 16.28
C VAL A 580 -14.40 26.37 17.12
N ASP A 581 -13.38 25.55 16.85
CA ASP A 581 -12.17 25.48 17.65
C ASP A 581 -11.08 26.46 17.19
N ALA A 582 -11.04 26.74 15.88
CA ALA A 582 -10.07 27.66 15.28
C ALA A 582 -10.57 28.23 13.94
N GLY A 583 -10.02 29.40 13.58
CA GLY A 583 -10.28 30.07 12.31
C GLY A 583 -11.72 30.56 12.19
N TYR A 584 -12.23 30.51 10.96
CA TYR A 584 -13.55 31.04 10.62
C TYR A 584 -14.51 29.92 10.23
N LEU A 585 -15.69 29.89 10.84
CA LEU A 585 -16.84 29.15 10.33
C LEU A 585 -17.80 30.16 9.71
N THR A 586 -17.99 30.12 8.40
CA THR A 586 -18.95 30.98 7.70
C THR A 586 -20.25 30.22 7.48
N ILE A 587 -21.38 30.88 7.72
CA ILE A 587 -22.71 30.38 7.38
C ILE A 587 -23.37 31.31 6.37
N THR A 588 -23.97 30.73 5.33
CA THR A 588 -24.66 31.48 4.27
C THR A 588 -26.12 31.05 4.07
N SER A 589 -26.63 30.17 4.95
CA SER A 589 -27.99 29.64 4.90
C SER A 589 -28.69 29.66 6.25
N ASP A 590 -29.98 29.97 6.24
CA ASP A 590 -30.91 29.86 7.36
C ASP A 590 -30.93 28.38 7.80
N GLU A 591 -30.44 28.05 8.99
CA GLU A 591 -30.25 26.67 9.50
C GLU A 591 -28.95 25.94 9.09
N ALA A 592 -27.89 26.68 8.74
CA ALA A 592 -26.57 26.08 8.50
C ALA A 592 -25.91 25.42 9.73
N LEU A 593 -26.31 25.73 10.97
CA LEU A 593 -25.72 25.17 12.21
C LEU A 593 -26.42 23.89 12.70
N GLY A 594 -27.30 23.30 11.88
CA GLY A 594 -27.98 22.05 12.17
C GLY A 594 -29.41 22.22 12.70
N SER A 595 -30.15 21.11 12.73
CA SER A 595 -31.57 21.07 13.08
C SER A 595 -31.84 20.56 14.50
N GLY A 596 -30.84 20.05 15.21
CA GLY A 596 -30.98 19.58 16.60
C GLY A 596 -31.00 20.67 17.66
N ALA A 597 -31.08 20.24 18.92
CA ALA A 597 -30.93 21.07 20.12
C ALA A 597 -29.45 21.29 20.52
N GLY A 598 -28.50 20.68 19.80
CA GLY A 598 -27.07 20.88 20.03
C GLY A 598 -26.68 22.34 19.79
N ALA A 599 -26.03 22.96 20.79
CA ALA A 599 -25.53 24.31 20.69
C ALA A 599 -24.37 24.42 19.67
N ALA A 600 -24.25 25.58 19.03
CA ALA A 600 -23.02 25.97 18.35
C ALA A 600 -22.08 26.65 19.36
N THR A 601 -20.86 26.17 19.55
CA THR A 601 -19.91 26.70 20.53
C THR A 601 -18.69 27.28 19.83
N VAL A 602 -18.50 28.59 19.93
CA VAL A 602 -17.34 29.31 19.41
C VAL A 602 -16.32 29.45 20.54
N LYS A 603 -15.16 28.78 20.41
CA LYS A 603 -14.08 28.85 21.39
C LYS A 603 -13.29 30.15 21.26
N THR A 604 -12.57 30.50 22.32
CA THR A 604 -11.67 31.66 22.33
C THR A 604 -10.67 31.59 21.17
N GLY A 605 -10.62 32.66 20.38
CA GLY A 605 -9.73 32.77 19.21
C GLY A 605 -10.34 32.25 17.90
N ALA A 606 -11.61 31.83 17.89
CA ALA A 606 -12.35 31.45 16.69
C ALA A 606 -13.52 32.41 16.42
N THR A 607 -14.01 32.44 15.18
CA THR A 607 -15.10 33.32 14.75
C THR A 607 -16.18 32.55 13.99
N LEU A 608 -17.44 32.78 14.35
CA LEU A 608 -18.60 32.44 13.53
C LEU A 608 -19.02 33.64 12.69
N VAL A 609 -19.08 33.48 11.37
CA VAL A 609 -19.43 34.53 10.40
C VAL A 609 -20.81 34.30 9.81
N PHE A 610 -21.73 35.24 10.00
CA PHE A 610 -22.99 35.33 9.25
C PHE A 610 -22.73 36.06 7.95
N SER A 611 -23.11 35.50 6.81
CA SER A 611 -22.87 36.10 5.50
C SER A 611 -24.05 35.96 4.55
N GLY A 612 -24.39 37.03 3.83
CA GLY A 612 -25.38 36.98 2.75
C GLY A 612 -26.83 37.14 3.19
N GLY A 613 -27.09 37.75 4.35
CA GLY A 613 -28.45 38.01 4.83
C GLY A 613 -29.13 36.79 5.45
N VAL A 614 -28.35 36.01 6.21
CA VAL A 614 -28.85 34.83 6.92
C VAL A 614 -29.92 35.25 7.91
N ASN A 615 -31.12 34.68 7.78
CA ASN A 615 -32.25 34.88 8.67
C ASN A 615 -32.51 33.61 9.50
N TYR A 616 -31.68 33.42 10.52
CA TYR A 616 -31.75 32.27 11.41
C TYR A 616 -32.93 32.42 12.40
N LEU A 617 -34.12 32.02 11.97
CA LEU A 617 -35.39 32.18 12.72
C LEU A 617 -35.68 31.09 13.76
N LYS A 618 -34.77 30.12 13.93
CA LYS A 618 -34.96 28.99 14.84
C LYS A 618 -34.64 29.39 16.28
N ASP A 619 -35.67 29.72 17.05
CA ASP A 619 -35.59 30.15 18.46
C ASP A 619 -34.97 29.12 19.41
N THR A 620 -35.07 27.84 19.09
CA THR A 620 -34.43 26.73 19.83
C THR A 620 -32.93 26.60 19.60
N GLN A 621 -32.36 27.31 18.61
CA GLN A 621 -30.91 27.25 18.38
C GLN A 621 -30.17 28.02 19.47
N GLN A 622 -29.10 27.44 20.02
CA GLN A 622 -28.21 28.11 20.95
C GLN A 622 -26.84 28.36 20.31
N ILE A 623 -26.26 29.53 20.56
CA ILE A 623 -24.85 29.85 20.28
C ILE A 623 -24.15 30.20 21.59
N ASN A 624 -23.10 29.46 21.93
CA ASN A 624 -22.18 29.75 23.03
C ASN A 624 -20.96 30.47 22.47
N ILE A 625 -20.55 31.57 23.09
CA ILE A 625 -19.38 32.34 22.66
C ILE A 625 -18.44 32.66 23.82
N ALA A 626 -17.16 32.83 23.49
CA ALA A 626 -16.11 33.34 24.37
C ALA A 626 -15.00 34.00 23.56
N GLY A 627 -14.31 34.95 24.18
CA GLY A 627 -13.13 35.59 23.64
C GLY A 627 -13.38 36.64 22.55
N ALA A 628 -12.29 37.21 22.06
CA ALA A 628 -12.33 38.36 21.16
C ALA A 628 -12.48 37.99 19.66
N GLY A 629 -12.74 36.72 19.35
CA GLY A 629 -12.67 36.15 18.00
C GLY A 629 -11.26 36.08 17.40
N VAL A 630 -11.16 35.86 16.10
CA VAL A 630 -9.87 35.82 15.38
C VAL A 630 -9.24 37.22 15.33
N ASP A 631 -7.95 37.31 15.64
CA ASP A 631 -7.13 38.54 15.67
C ASP A 631 -7.62 39.67 16.59
N GLY A 632 -8.64 39.41 17.43
CA GLY A 632 -9.19 40.39 18.38
C GLY A 632 -9.91 41.60 17.77
N LYS A 633 -9.97 41.66 16.43
CA LYS A 633 -10.66 42.72 15.67
C LYS A 633 -11.96 42.22 15.05
N ILE A 634 -12.02 40.93 14.71
CA ILE A 634 -13.23 40.27 14.25
C ILE A 634 -13.74 39.46 15.43
N GLY A 635 -14.95 39.78 15.89
CA GLY A 635 -15.49 39.19 17.11
C GLY A 635 -15.74 37.69 17.02
N ALA A 636 -16.05 37.07 18.16
CA ALA A 636 -16.48 35.67 18.22
C ALA A 636 -17.72 35.43 17.32
N ILE A 637 -18.56 36.46 17.17
CA ILE A 637 -19.53 36.57 16.06
C ILE A 637 -19.15 37.74 15.17
N HIS A 638 -19.21 37.51 13.86
CA HIS A 638 -19.04 38.52 12.83
C HIS A 638 -20.18 38.44 11.83
N ALA A 639 -20.61 39.58 11.29
CA ALA A 639 -21.59 39.61 10.21
C ALA A 639 -21.07 40.42 9.02
N VAL A 640 -21.30 39.87 7.83
CA VAL A 640 -20.97 40.45 6.53
C VAL A 640 -22.23 40.49 5.68
N GLY A 641 -22.52 41.64 5.09
CA GLY A 641 -23.75 41.88 4.34
C GLY A 641 -24.90 42.35 5.23
N LYS A 642 -26.00 42.72 4.56
CA LYS A 642 -27.20 43.27 5.20
C LYS A 642 -28.14 42.15 5.63
N ASP A 643 -29.02 42.48 6.56
CA ASP A 643 -30.16 41.69 7.02
C ASP A 643 -29.80 40.35 7.70
N ASN A 644 -28.59 40.22 8.25
CA ASN A 644 -28.26 39.05 9.06
C ASN A 644 -29.03 39.10 10.39
N LYS A 645 -29.70 38.00 10.73
CA LYS A 645 -30.59 37.90 11.87
C LYS A 645 -30.44 36.54 12.56
N PHE A 646 -30.37 36.54 13.89
CA PHE A 646 -30.36 35.35 14.73
C PHE A 646 -31.44 35.47 15.81
N SER A 647 -32.38 34.52 15.83
CA SER A 647 -33.52 34.54 16.76
C SER A 647 -33.42 33.51 17.90
N GLY A 648 -32.30 32.78 17.98
CA GLY A 648 -32.03 31.82 19.04
C GLY A 648 -31.36 32.43 20.27
N LYS A 649 -31.06 31.61 21.28
CA LYS A 649 -30.35 32.03 22.51
C LYS A 649 -28.85 32.22 22.24
N ILE A 650 -28.27 33.33 22.71
CA ILE A 650 -26.82 33.49 22.81
C ILE A 650 -26.39 33.38 24.28
N THR A 651 -25.34 32.61 24.56
CA THR A 651 -24.78 32.38 25.89
C THR A 651 -23.32 32.80 25.92
N LEU A 652 -22.93 33.65 26.88
CA LEU A 652 -21.54 34.03 27.12
C LEU A 652 -20.90 33.02 28.08
N THR A 653 -20.02 32.19 27.56
CA THR A 653 -19.22 31.27 28.40
C THR A 653 -18.02 31.98 29.02
N ASP A 654 -17.53 33.04 28.35
CA ASP A 654 -16.62 34.04 28.90
C ASP A 654 -16.89 35.41 28.29
N ASN A 655 -16.14 36.44 28.69
CA ASN A 655 -16.16 37.74 28.01
C ASN A 655 -16.00 37.53 26.50
N ALA A 656 -16.89 38.12 25.70
CA ALA A 656 -16.93 37.88 24.27
C ALA A 656 -17.11 39.18 23.48
N THR A 657 -16.60 39.18 22.25
CA THR A 657 -16.81 40.28 21.31
C THR A 657 -17.72 39.89 20.16
N ILE A 658 -18.47 40.86 19.64
CA ILE A 658 -19.27 40.75 18.41
C ILE A 658 -18.92 41.89 17.46
N SER A 659 -19.13 41.69 16.16
CA SER A 659 -18.71 42.67 15.16
C SER A 659 -19.50 42.58 13.86
N THR A 660 -19.43 43.64 13.07
CA THR A 660 -20.01 43.75 11.73
C THR A 660 -18.98 44.40 10.81
N ALA A 661 -18.90 43.92 9.57
CA ALA A 661 -18.18 44.65 8.52
C ALA A 661 -18.90 45.98 8.18
N ALA A 662 -18.25 46.85 7.41
CA ALA A 662 -18.89 48.06 6.90
C ALA A 662 -20.17 47.71 6.11
N ASP A 663 -21.18 48.59 6.18
CA ASP A 663 -22.48 48.44 5.53
C ASP A 663 -23.23 47.13 5.84
N SER A 664 -22.83 46.43 6.90
CA SER A 664 -23.40 45.15 7.30
C SER A 664 -24.29 45.31 8.52
N THR A 665 -25.32 44.47 8.65
CA THR A 665 -26.22 44.49 9.79
C THR A 665 -26.28 43.11 10.45
N LEU A 666 -26.34 43.10 11.79
CA LEU A 666 -26.56 41.91 12.61
C LEU A 666 -27.67 42.19 13.62
N LYS A 667 -28.73 41.39 13.60
CA LYS A 667 -29.86 41.49 14.53
C LYS A 667 -29.96 40.25 15.41
N ILE A 668 -29.98 40.44 16.73
CA ILE A 668 -30.07 39.35 17.73
C ILE A 668 -31.39 39.48 18.50
N LEU A 669 -32.19 38.40 18.53
CA LEU A 669 -33.61 38.39 18.94
C LEU A 669 -33.98 37.09 19.71
N PRO A 670 -33.59 36.77 20.97
CA PRO A 670 -33.34 37.67 22.12
C PRO A 670 -32.19 37.21 23.09
N ALA A 671 -31.98 38.00 24.15
CA ALA A 671 -31.18 37.79 25.38
C ALA A 671 -29.73 37.28 25.23
N VAL A 672 -28.77 38.20 25.34
CA VAL A 672 -27.42 37.93 25.86
C VAL A 672 -27.40 38.38 27.31
N ARG A 673 -27.60 37.46 28.26
CA ARG A 673 -27.59 37.79 29.69
C ARG A 673 -26.98 36.64 30.48
N GLU A 674 -25.71 36.78 30.82
CA GLU A 674 -24.96 35.87 31.66
C GLU A 674 -24.18 36.67 32.71
N ASN A 675 -24.44 36.36 33.98
CA ASN A 675 -23.96 37.17 35.08
C ASN A 675 -22.41 37.19 35.15
N GLY A 676 -21.83 38.38 35.27
CA GLY A 676 -20.41 38.64 35.49
C GLY A 676 -19.59 38.67 34.21
N LYS A 677 -20.23 38.68 33.04
CA LYS A 677 -19.60 38.64 31.72
C LYS A 677 -19.70 39.97 30.99
N LYS A 678 -18.83 40.17 30.00
CA LYS A 678 -18.83 41.34 29.11
C LYS A 678 -19.21 40.93 27.68
N LEU A 679 -20.16 41.65 27.09
CA LEU A 679 -20.44 41.64 25.66
C LEU A 679 -19.92 42.93 25.05
N THR A 680 -18.87 42.82 24.23
CA THR A 680 -18.21 43.99 23.63
C THR A 680 -18.44 44.03 22.13
N GLN A 681 -18.93 45.14 21.59
CA GLN A 681 -18.77 45.41 20.17
C GLN A 681 -17.27 45.64 19.90
N SER A 682 -16.67 44.79 19.06
CA SER A 682 -15.25 44.84 18.75
C SER A 682 -14.81 46.21 18.23
N PRO A 683 -13.55 46.65 18.51
CA PRO A 683 -12.97 47.85 17.90
C PRO A 683 -12.93 47.85 16.38
N GLY A 684 -12.96 46.66 15.75
CA GLY A 684 -13.03 46.53 14.30
C GLY A 684 -14.43 46.67 13.69
N ALA A 685 -15.49 46.80 14.51
CA ALA A 685 -16.86 46.86 14.02
C ALA A 685 -17.16 48.20 13.35
N ARG A 686 -17.80 48.16 12.17
CA ARG A 686 -18.12 49.34 11.35
C ARG A 686 -19.57 49.40 10.87
N GLY A 687 -20.32 48.31 11.00
CA GLY A 687 -21.73 48.25 10.61
C GLY A 687 -22.68 48.48 11.79
N LYS A 688 -23.92 48.00 11.64
CA LYS A 688 -25.00 48.14 12.63
C LYS A 688 -25.25 46.82 13.37
N ILE A 689 -25.30 46.84 14.70
CA ILE A 689 -25.69 45.70 15.53
C ILE A 689 -26.98 46.06 16.27
N GLU A 690 -28.05 45.31 16.04
CA GLU A 690 -29.31 45.43 16.78
C GLU A 690 -29.38 44.36 17.87
N LEU A 691 -29.40 44.80 19.13
CA LEU A 691 -29.55 43.96 20.30
C LEU A 691 -31.00 44.08 20.80
N ASP A 692 -31.88 43.19 20.31
CA ASP A 692 -33.27 43.14 20.76
C ASP A 692 -33.37 42.31 22.04
N VAL A 693 -33.21 42.98 23.18
CA VAL A 693 -33.13 42.35 24.50
C VAL A 693 -34.52 42.28 25.13
N LEU A 694 -35.14 41.10 25.13
CA LEU A 694 -36.48 40.90 25.72
C LEU A 694 -36.47 40.11 27.04
N LYS A 695 -36.94 40.82 28.08
CA LYS A 695 -37.60 40.40 29.35
C LYS A 695 -37.12 39.12 30.04
N ALA A 696 -36.46 39.32 31.18
CA ALA A 696 -36.05 38.35 32.19
C ALA A 696 -37.18 37.47 32.71
N ALA A 697 -36.76 36.25 33.08
CA ALA A 697 -37.54 35.33 33.90
C ALA A 697 -37.19 35.42 35.41
N ALA A 698 -36.22 36.25 35.82
CA ALA A 698 -35.73 36.30 37.21
C ALA A 698 -35.29 37.72 37.66
N PRO A 699 -35.39 38.05 38.96
CA PRO A 699 -35.15 39.39 39.49
C PRO A 699 -33.68 39.82 39.45
N PHE A 700 -33.51 41.15 39.44
CA PHE A 700 -32.27 41.94 39.40
C PHE A 700 -31.15 41.47 40.36
N ASP A 701 -29.94 41.26 39.83
CA ASP A 701 -28.71 41.01 40.61
C ASP A 701 -27.55 41.89 40.10
N THR A 702 -26.70 42.32 41.03
CA THR A 702 -25.46 43.12 40.89
C THR A 702 -24.32 42.47 40.10
N THR A 703 -24.65 41.44 39.32
CA THR A 703 -23.69 40.72 38.50
C THR A 703 -24.17 40.61 37.05
N ASP A 704 -25.03 41.50 36.54
CA ASP A 704 -25.51 41.38 35.15
C ASP A 704 -24.38 41.54 34.09
N THR A 705 -24.65 41.15 32.84
CA THR A 705 -23.73 41.32 31.71
C THR A 705 -23.42 42.79 31.46
N GLU A 706 -22.15 43.15 31.27
CA GLU A 706 -21.74 44.48 30.82
C GLU A 706 -21.82 44.58 29.30
N VAL A 707 -22.52 45.59 28.76
CA VAL A 707 -22.51 45.92 27.33
C VAL A 707 -21.51 47.03 27.07
N ILE A 708 -20.53 46.77 26.19
CA ILE A 708 -19.49 47.72 25.80
C ILE A 708 -19.59 48.01 24.30
N VAL A 709 -19.65 49.28 23.92
CA VAL A 709 -19.58 49.74 22.52
C VAL A 709 -18.16 50.29 22.31
N ASP A 710 -17.33 49.60 21.54
CA ASP A 710 -15.88 49.89 21.42
C ASP A 710 -15.40 50.08 19.97
N GLY A 711 -16.30 50.02 18.97
CA GLY A 711 -15.98 50.17 17.54
C GLY A 711 -16.57 51.42 16.90
N GLU A 712 -16.22 51.71 15.64
CA GLU A 712 -16.72 52.87 14.87
C GLU A 712 -18.19 52.72 14.43
N GLY A 713 -18.74 51.51 14.51
CA GLY A 713 -20.11 51.21 14.09
C GLY A 713 -21.20 51.65 15.09
N THR A 714 -22.43 51.26 14.77
CA THR A 714 -23.62 51.60 15.57
C THR A 714 -24.17 50.37 16.29
N VAL A 715 -24.40 50.46 17.59
CA VAL A 715 -25.19 49.50 18.36
C VAL A 715 -26.56 50.11 18.62
N VAL A 716 -27.62 49.34 18.38
CA VAL A 716 -29.02 49.78 18.59
C VAL A 716 -29.71 48.86 19.56
N MET A 717 -30.40 49.44 20.54
CA MET A 717 -31.37 48.78 21.41
C MET A 717 -32.77 49.16 20.94
N PRO A 718 -33.39 48.36 20.03
CA PRO A 718 -34.53 48.81 19.24
C PRO A 718 -35.88 48.75 19.98
N GLY A 719 -35.98 47.94 21.04
CA GLY A 719 -37.24 47.68 21.77
C GLY A 719 -37.08 47.84 23.28
N PRO A 720 -38.20 47.93 24.03
CA PRO A 720 -38.15 48.07 25.48
C PRO A 720 -37.49 46.84 26.12
N SER A 721 -36.40 47.07 26.86
CA SER A 721 -35.67 46.04 27.57
C SER A 721 -35.80 46.19 29.09
N ASP A 722 -35.69 45.07 29.79
CA ASP A 722 -35.45 45.04 31.23
C ASP A 722 -33.97 44.86 31.59
N TYR A 723 -33.08 44.89 30.59
CA TYR A 723 -31.64 44.91 30.77
C TYR A 723 -31.25 45.99 31.76
N ASP A 724 -30.55 45.58 32.80
CA ASP A 724 -30.13 46.47 33.86
C ASP A 724 -28.64 46.48 34.20
N GLY A 725 -27.83 45.77 33.43
CA GLY A 725 -26.38 45.71 33.59
C GLY A 725 -25.63 47.01 33.26
N PRO A 726 -24.31 47.04 33.55
CA PRO A 726 -23.47 48.18 33.25
C PRO A 726 -23.33 48.41 31.74
N THR A 727 -23.33 49.68 31.31
CA THR A 727 -23.20 50.05 29.89
C THR A 727 -22.09 51.07 29.71
N THR A 728 -21.14 50.78 28.84
CA THR A 728 -20.02 51.68 28.52
C THR A 728 -19.97 51.93 27.02
N VAL A 729 -19.99 53.18 26.59
CA VAL A 729 -19.81 53.59 25.20
C VAL A 729 -18.43 54.25 25.08
N ARG A 730 -17.47 53.50 24.55
CA ARG A 730 -16.08 53.93 24.40
C ARG A 730 -15.82 54.62 23.07
N GLN A 731 -16.41 54.11 22.01
CA GLN A 731 -16.30 54.62 20.63
C GLN A 731 -17.59 54.32 19.87
N GLY A 732 -17.77 54.99 18.73
CA GLY A 732 -18.93 54.81 17.86
C GLY A 732 -20.22 55.31 18.50
N THR A 733 -21.33 54.67 18.14
CA THR A 733 -22.68 55.14 18.48
C THR A 733 -23.48 54.05 19.18
N LEU A 734 -24.04 54.37 20.35
CA LEU A 734 -25.13 53.61 20.98
C LEU A 734 -26.46 54.33 20.78
N LEU A 735 -27.41 53.72 20.10
CA LEU A 735 -28.78 54.22 19.95
C LEU A 735 -29.73 53.42 20.85
N VAL A 736 -30.42 54.12 21.75
CA VAL A 736 -31.46 53.56 22.62
C VAL A 736 -32.81 54.03 22.13
N ASN A 737 -33.47 53.21 21.31
CA ASN A 737 -34.78 53.54 20.71
C ASN A 737 -35.92 52.90 21.53
N GLY A 738 -35.58 51.90 22.35
CA GLY A 738 -36.47 51.26 23.31
C GLY A 738 -36.28 51.75 24.74
N GLN A 739 -35.87 50.85 25.64
CA GLN A 739 -35.63 51.19 27.05
C GLN A 739 -34.41 50.47 27.59
N ILE A 740 -33.55 51.18 28.33
CA ILE A 740 -32.63 50.59 29.33
C ILE A 740 -33.30 50.71 30.69
N ALA A 741 -33.39 49.61 31.44
CA ALA A 741 -34.17 49.54 32.68
C ALA A 741 -33.59 50.43 33.78
N PRO A 742 -34.33 50.70 34.87
CA PRO A 742 -33.77 51.37 36.04
C PRO A 742 -32.66 50.55 36.72
N SER A 743 -31.65 51.22 37.26
CA SER A 743 -30.68 50.63 38.19
C SER A 743 -30.21 51.68 39.18
N SER A 744 -30.12 51.29 40.45
CA SER A 744 -29.54 52.12 41.52
C SER A 744 -28.02 51.94 41.66
N VAL A 745 -27.45 50.96 40.93
CA VAL A 745 -26.04 50.56 41.02
C VAL A 745 -25.26 51.02 39.79
N TYR A 746 -25.82 50.87 38.60
CA TYR A 746 -25.12 51.09 37.34
C TYR A 746 -25.55 52.38 36.64
N HIS A 747 -24.59 52.99 35.94
CA HIS A 747 -24.78 54.14 35.07
C HIS A 747 -24.45 53.77 33.63
N VAL A 748 -24.92 54.58 32.68
CA VAL A 748 -24.41 54.55 31.31
C VAL A 748 -23.22 55.51 31.25
N ASN A 749 -22.03 55.01 30.95
CA ASN A 749 -20.82 55.82 30.80
C ASN A 749 -20.55 56.07 29.32
N VAL A 750 -20.31 57.33 28.95
CA VAL A 750 -19.99 57.74 27.58
C VAL A 750 -18.63 58.42 27.57
N GLU A 751 -17.66 57.81 26.91
CA GLU A 751 -16.27 58.28 26.78
C GLU A 751 -16.14 59.40 25.73
N PRO A 752 -15.01 60.12 25.69
CA PRO A 752 -14.78 61.16 24.69
C PRO A 752 -14.93 60.64 23.25
N ALA A 753 -15.58 61.44 22.39
CA ALA A 753 -15.87 61.14 20.98
C ALA A 753 -16.84 59.96 20.72
N ALA A 754 -17.38 59.33 21.75
CA ALA A 754 -18.50 58.40 21.62
C ALA A 754 -19.85 59.14 21.56
N VAL A 755 -20.82 58.52 20.89
CA VAL A 755 -22.18 59.04 20.73
C VAL A 755 -23.18 58.15 21.46
N LEU A 756 -24.00 58.76 22.31
CA LEU A 756 -25.21 58.15 22.87
C LEU A 756 -26.43 58.87 22.30
N GLY A 757 -27.35 58.13 21.68
CA GLY A 757 -28.57 58.70 21.14
C GLY A 757 -29.76 57.76 21.13
N GLY A 758 -30.69 57.99 20.21
CA GLY A 758 -31.95 57.25 20.07
C GLY A 758 -33.19 58.06 20.47
N THR A 759 -34.33 57.38 20.48
CA THR A 759 -35.68 57.95 20.73
C THR A 759 -36.39 57.31 21.93
N GLY A 760 -35.65 56.58 22.76
CA GLY A 760 -36.17 55.75 23.84
C GLY A 760 -35.97 56.33 25.25
N VAL A 761 -35.96 55.44 26.24
CA VAL A 761 -35.83 55.78 27.67
C VAL A 761 -34.61 55.10 28.30
N ILE A 762 -33.70 55.87 28.86
CA ILE A 762 -32.61 55.40 29.73
C ILE A 762 -33.02 55.71 31.16
N ALA A 763 -33.65 54.75 31.84
CA ALA A 763 -34.26 54.96 33.16
C ALA A 763 -33.25 54.96 34.33
N ARG A 764 -32.00 55.36 34.07
CA ARG A 764 -30.88 55.43 35.02
C ARG A 764 -29.97 56.61 34.68
N ASN A 765 -29.02 56.92 35.55
CA ASN A 765 -28.11 58.04 35.30
C ASN A 765 -27.17 57.75 34.12
N VAL A 766 -26.93 58.79 33.34
CA VAL A 766 -25.92 58.84 32.27
C VAL A 766 -24.77 59.73 32.74
N THR A 767 -23.54 59.24 32.66
CA THR A 767 -22.32 60.02 32.90
C THR A 767 -21.60 60.20 31.57
N ALA A 768 -21.50 61.45 31.12
CA ALA A 768 -20.81 61.80 29.88
C ALA A 768 -19.49 62.52 30.19
N MET A 769 -18.38 61.99 29.67
CA MET A 769 -17.06 62.59 29.80
C MET A 769 -16.87 63.78 28.85
N PRO A 770 -15.90 64.68 29.09
CA PRO A 770 -15.60 65.78 28.18
C PRO A 770 -15.37 65.30 26.75
N GLY A 771 -16.15 65.82 25.80
CA GLY A 771 -16.09 65.43 24.39
C GLY A 771 -16.99 64.27 23.99
N ALA A 772 -17.75 63.68 24.91
CA ALA A 772 -18.85 62.77 24.58
C ALA A 772 -20.03 63.53 23.96
N ILE A 773 -20.77 62.87 23.06
CA ILE A 773 -21.98 63.41 22.44
C ILE A 773 -23.20 62.66 22.99
N VAL A 774 -24.17 63.39 23.54
CA VAL A 774 -25.49 62.86 23.92
C VAL A 774 -26.54 63.63 23.14
N SER A 775 -27.24 62.96 22.23
CA SER A 775 -28.20 63.60 21.30
C SER A 775 -29.41 62.71 21.04
N ALA A 776 -30.62 63.26 21.10
CA ALA A 776 -31.82 62.53 20.71
C ALA A 776 -31.91 62.33 19.17
N GLY A 777 -32.63 61.29 18.74
CA GLY A 777 -32.83 60.94 17.33
C GLY A 777 -32.17 59.61 16.95
N ASP A 778 -32.68 58.97 15.90
CA ASP A 778 -32.38 57.57 15.56
C ASP A 778 -31.28 57.39 14.49
N GLU A 779 -30.75 58.45 13.86
CA GLU A 779 -29.48 58.52 13.10
C GLU A 779 -29.14 60.00 12.79
N GLU A 780 -27.91 60.30 12.34
CA GLU A 780 -27.46 61.66 11.96
C GLU A 780 -28.34 62.32 10.86
N SER A 781 -29.15 61.51 10.15
CA SER A 781 -30.01 61.95 9.04
C SER A 781 -31.49 62.16 9.39
N ASP A 782 -31.98 61.66 10.54
CA ASP A 782 -33.33 61.93 11.05
C ASP A 782 -33.25 62.22 12.56
N PRO A 783 -32.95 63.47 12.96
CA PRO A 783 -32.75 63.85 14.36
C PRO A 783 -34.08 64.03 15.11
N THR A 784 -35.20 63.53 14.58
CA THR A 784 -36.52 63.75 15.20
C THR A 784 -36.81 62.70 16.27
N GLY A 785 -37.20 63.16 17.46
CA GLY A 785 -37.66 62.32 18.58
C GLY A 785 -37.03 62.69 19.91
N ASP A 786 -37.53 62.07 20.98
CA ASP A 786 -37.15 62.39 22.37
C ASP A 786 -36.35 61.24 23.00
N LEU A 787 -35.12 61.51 23.45
CA LEU A 787 -34.38 60.60 24.33
C LEU A 787 -34.61 61.01 25.78
N THR A 788 -35.28 60.16 26.55
CA THR A 788 -35.51 60.41 27.98
C THR A 788 -34.39 59.78 28.80
N VAL A 789 -33.71 60.55 29.65
CA VAL A 789 -32.69 60.05 30.59
C VAL A 789 -33.09 60.40 32.02
N ALA A 790 -32.85 59.51 32.99
CA ALA A 790 -33.25 59.76 34.38
C ALA A 790 -32.47 60.92 35.03
N ALA A 791 -31.16 60.98 34.77
CA ALA A 791 -30.31 62.12 35.08
C ALA A 791 -29.11 62.11 34.13
N LEU A 792 -28.69 63.30 33.66
CA LEU A 792 -27.50 63.45 32.84
C LEU A 792 -26.44 64.22 33.64
N HIS A 793 -25.31 63.56 33.91
CA HIS A 793 -24.14 64.15 34.54
C HIS A 793 -23.06 64.38 33.47
N MET A 794 -22.90 65.63 33.08
CA MET A 794 -21.78 66.06 32.22
C MET A 794 -20.58 66.35 33.13
N LEU A 795 -19.51 65.57 33.00
CA LEU A 795 -18.27 65.85 33.73
C LEU A 795 -17.57 67.08 33.13
N PRO A 796 -17.00 67.96 33.98
CA PRO A 796 -16.38 69.20 33.54
C PRO A 796 -15.11 69.02 32.71
#